data_AF-A0A178EXJ6-F1
#
_entry.id   AF-A0A178EXJ6-F1
#
_cell.length_a   1.000
_cell.length_b   1.000
_cell.length_c   1.000
_cell.angle_alpha   90.00
_cell.angle_beta   90.00
_cell.angle_gamma   90.00
#
_symmetry.space_group_name_H-M   'P 1'
#
loop_
_entity.id
_entity.type
_entity.pdbx_description
1 polymer ?
#
loop_
_entity_poly.entity_id
_entity_poly.type
_entity_poly.pdbx_seq_one_letter_code
_entity_poly.pdbx_strand_id
1 'polypeptide(L)'
;MAQAEGTPPTFVVGQHESERKFRITNEISQLAHDNGYDMLTTPITTPHFQSRVLSLLSIHLSTVNQPVQDVTGTYFTSRNSAPLKIPSFTTADTNLRPEGTNSYVVAVSSRWIDMCSPDPLIADISRQVLLLELAYAAFCGVHHAIIPGPKLHHGSSHGYGLIYYARAIQEVLTTAPYIRINIWLPVVDNPELEADQMGDISPFARPEYLALSLPRQLPPSTVQTRWLSEPVRIFTLTSTSFVKNPKNFPVLSKAHQSYIFRAMRGVPPWIFLCDVGSIPGLEKIDGHAPTPAEAAQAPKKKEDLVPHLSYIRNLERKQPQWTRVESFTLGYQDYLQAPLQPLTVNLESVTYEVFETDPVKYEWYERAIAKALKDWGLEKKPTSSQDGRVVLAVVGAGRGPLVSRAIRASVEAGVDIELWALEKNQNAFVHLQRQNEAVWGGSVTLVHSDMRSWKGPVREIQAEDLAAETKPSKVHYPIDIIISELLGSFGDNELSPECLDGVEHLLNPVHGISIPTSYSSHITPISAPRLYADIQNQTKSNPAVPETPYVVMLHAFDYLSTTAPAISHLSSVASSAAASTSISTPSATPPPMKEVDTPIIQAAWSFSHPNPNIPEESRLSARPSNSHNTRQTRLTFPCTEGGTCHGLAGYFETVLYRDVELSTNPLTMDAKSKDMISWFPIYFPLKTDDRKVWYEWFVEVFMHQSGIGLRGGSQPKRIRVGMSDLHSSIQDGCLM
;
A
#
# COMPACT_ATOMS: atom_id res chain seq x y z
N MET A 1 -0.70 18.78 -14.85
CA MET A 1 -2.02 18.50 -15.46
C MET A 1 -2.87 17.85 -14.39
N ALA A 2 -4.02 18.41 -14.05
CA ALA A 2 -5.01 17.68 -13.27
C ALA A 2 -5.57 16.55 -14.17
N GLN A 3 -5.53 15.31 -13.70
CA GLN A 3 -6.21 14.21 -14.39
C GLN A 3 -7.72 14.42 -14.25
N ALA A 4 -8.48 14.10 -15.30
CA ALA A 4 -9.93 14.18 -15.24
C ALA A 4 -10.46 13.14 -14.24
N GLU A 5 -11.33 13.57 -13.33
CA GLU A 5 -11.89 12.72 -12.27
C GLU A 5 -12.45 11.40 -12.84
N GLY A 6 -12.04 10.27 -12.25
CA GLY A 6 -12.50 8.94 -12.64
C GLY A 6 -11.84 8.31 -13.87
N THR A 7 -10.84 8.95 -14.50
CA THR A 7 -10.10 8.34 -15.62
C THR A 7 -8.86 7.56 -15.14
N PRO A 8 -8.66 6.29 -15.59
CA PRO A 8 -7.46 5.52 -15.25
C PRO A 8 -6.20 6.11 -15.91
N PRO A 9 -5.00 5.87 -15.35
CA PRO A 9 -3.79 6.54 -15.80
C PRO A 9 -3.40 6.08 -17.21
N THR A 10 -2.93 7.03 -18.02
CA THR A 10 -2.37 6.76 -19.34
C THR A 10 -1.08 5.96 -19.21
N PHE A 11 -0.88 4.99 -20.10
CA PHE A 11 0.33 4.18 -20.11
C PHE A 11 1.48 4.99 -20.73
N VAL A 12 2.60 5.09 -20.02
CA VAL A 12 3.87 5.53 -20.61
C VAL A 12 4.54 4.31 -21.22
N VAL A 13 4.64 4.24 -22.54
CA VAL A 13 5.16 3.09 -23.28
C VAL A 13 6.50 3.42 -23.92
N GLY A 14 7.56 2.78 -23.42
CA GLY A 14 8.93 2.92 -23.93
C GLY A 14 9.29 1.84 -24.95
N GLN A 15 10.18 2.18 -25.89
CA GLN A 15 10.87 1.19 -26.73
C GLN A 15 12.26 0.90 -26.15
N HIS A 16 12.58 -0.39 -25.99
CA HIS A 16 13.93 -0.86 -25.70
C HIS A 16 14.46 -1.74 -26.83
N GLU A 17 15.70 -1.49 -27.20
CA GLU A 17 16.46 -2.24 -28.21
C GLU A 17 17.87 -2.46 -27.63
N SER A 18 18.20 -3.72 -27.34
CA SER A 18 19.44 -4.10 -26.66
C SER A 18 20.69 -3.74 -27.48
N GLU A 19 20.58 -3.78 -28.81
CA GLU A 19 21.68 -3.60 -29.77
C GLU A 19 21.66 -2.23 -30.49
N ARG A 20 21.10 -1.19 -29.85
CA ARG A 20 20.97 0.14 -30.45
C ARG A 20 22.33 0.81 -30.72
N LYS A 21 22.77 0.75 -31.98
CA LYS A 21 24.08 1.27 -32.45
C LYS A 21 24.06 2.75 -32.85
N PHE A 22 22.90 3.28 -33.23
CA PHE A 22 22.74 4.65 -33.69
C PHE A 22 22.36 5.60 -32.54
N ARG A 23 22.64 6.89 -32.75
CA ARG A 23 22.34 7.97 -31.82
C ARG A 23 20.85 8.33 -31.88
N ILE A 24 20.22 8.56 -30.73
CA ILE A 24 18.87 9.15 -30.68
C ILE A 24 18.97 10.65 -30.96
N THR A 25 18.36 11.10 -32.06
CA THR A 25 18.23 12.52 -32.44
C THR A 25 16.79 13.02 -32.24
N ASN A 26 16.54 14.32 -32.47
CA ASN A 26 15.18 14.88 -32.42
C ASN A 26 14.26 14.20 -33.44
N GLU A 27 14.76 13.90 -34.64
CA GLU A 27 13.99 13.30 -35.74
C GLU A 27 13.58 11.86 -35.39
N ILE A 28 14.50 11.08 -34.81
CA ILE A 28 14.23 9.71 -34.33
C ILE A 28 13.26 9.74 -33.13
N SER A 29 13.40 10.72 -32.24
CA SER A 29 12.49 10.91 -31.11
C SER A 29 11.09 11.25 -31.60
N GLN A 30 10.95 12.18 -32.54
CA GLN A 30 9.66 12.53 -33.14
C GLN A 30 9.04 11.34 -33.88
N LEU A 31 9.83 10.59 -34.67
CA LEU A 31 9.37 9.39 -35.35
C LEU A 31 8.84 8.33 -34.36
N ALA A 32 9.48 8.18 -33.20
CA ALA A 32 9.00 7.28 -32.15
C ALA A 32 7.64 7.74 -31.57
N HIS A 33 7.49 9.05 -31.30
CA HIS A 33 6.23 9.66 -30.84
C HIS A 33 5.12 9.54 -31.88
N ASP A 34 5.42 9.75 -33.17
CA ASP A 34 4.46 9.61 -34.28
C ASP A 34 3.97 8.16 -34.44
N ASN A 35 4.81 7.18 -34.08
CA ASN A 35 4.44 5.76 -33.99
C ASN A 35 3.74 5.40 -32.67
N GLY A 36 3.72 6.30 -31.67
CA GLY A 36 3.02 6.14 -30.39
C GLY A 36 3.85 5.63 -29.21
N TYR A 37 5.19 5.68 -29.28
CA TYR A 37 6.10 5.47 -28.14
C TYR A 37 6.37 6.80 -27.43
N ASP A 38 6.35 6.81 -26.09
CA ASP A 38 6.58 8.03 -25.29
C ASP A 38 8.04 8.19 -24.84
N MET A 39 8.79 7.08 -24.82
CA MET A 39 10.16 7.01 -24.28
C MET A 39 11.03 6.07 -25.13
N LEU A 40 12.33 6.34 -25.17
CA LEU A 40 13.32 5.46 -25.81
C LEU A 40 14.45 5.11 -24.84
N THR A 41 15.03 3.91 -24.94
CA THR A 41 16.30 3.63 -24.27
C THR A 41 17.50 3.98 -25.14
N THR A 42 18.59 4.49 -24.55
CA THR A 42 19.92 4.53 -25.17
C THR A 42 20.96 3.85 -24.28
N PRO A 43 21.89 3.04 -24.83
CA PRO A 43 23.10 2.70 -24.08
C PRO A 43 23.91 3.97 -23.80
N ILE A 44 24.57 4.03 -22.63
CA ILE A 44 25.44 5.16 -22.28
C ILE A 44 26.76 5.10 -23.07
N THR A 45 27.33 3.90 -23.21
CA THR A 45 28.58 3.67 -23.95
C THR A 45 28.39 2.81 -25.18
N THR A 46 29.40 2.78 -26.05
CA THR A 46 29.42 1.98 -27.28
C THR A 46 30.21 0.68 -27.09
N PRO A 47 30.04 -0.33 -27.98
CA PRO A 47 30.89 -1.52 -28.01
C PRO A 47 32.40 -1.23 -28.20
N HIS A 48 32.76 -0.02 -28.68
CA HIS A 48 34.15 0.44 -28.72
C HIS A 48 34.72 0.63 -27.30
N PHE A 49 33.97 1.25 -26.40
CA PHE A 49 34.39 1.44 -25.00
C PHE A 49 34.60 0.10 -24.29
N GLN A 50 33.64 -0.82 -24.45
CA GLN A 50 33.73 -2.20 -23.98
C GLN A 50 35.01 -2.86 -24.49
N SER A 51 35.23 -2.87 -25.81
CA SER A 51 36.44 -3.43 -26.44
C SER A 51 37.74 -2.82 -25.89
N ARG A 52 37.74 -1.52 -25.60
CA ARG A 52 38.88 -0.81 -25.00
C ARG A 52 39.14 -1.24 -23.56
N VAL A 53 38.10 -1.41 -22.74
CA VAL A 53 38.22 -1.91 -21.36
C VAL A 53 38.69 -3.37 -21.35
N LEU A 54 38.14 -4.24 -22.21
CA LEU A 54 38.61 -5.62 -22.37
C LEU A 54 40.09 -5.69 -22.77
N SER A 55 40.53 -4.82 -23.69
CA SER A 55 41.93 -4.77 -24.13
C SER A 55 42.86 -4.36 -22.97
N LEU A 56 42.48 -3.36 -22.18
CA LEU A 56 43.24 -2.93 -21.00
C LEU A 56 43.30 -4.04 -19.93
N LEU A 57 42.19 -4.72 -19.66
CA LEU A 57 42.13 -5.85 -18.73
C LEU A 57 43.02 -7.01 -19.19
N SER A 58 42.95 -7.40 -20.47
CA SER A 58 43.78 -8.47 -21.04
C SER A 58 45.28 -8.18 -20.94
N ILE A 59 45.69 -6.94 -21.26
CA ILE A 59 47.08 -6.50 -21.07
C ILE A 59 47.49 -6.56 -19.59
N HIS A 60 46.63 -6.09 -18.69
CA HIS A 60 46.91 -6.12 -17.25
C HIS A 60 47.06 -7.55 -16.71
N LEU A 61 46.12 -8.45 -17.03
CA LEU A 61 46.17 -9.85 -16.63
C LEU A 61 47.39 -10.59 -17.19
N SER A 62 47.87 -10.22 -18.38
CA SER A 62 49.12 -10.78 -18.93
C SER A 62 50.40 -10.37 -18.17
N THR A 63 50.30 -9.36 -17.30
CA THR A 63 51.43 -8.78 -16.54
C THR A 63 51.42 -9.19 -15.05
N VAL A 64 50.31 -9.74 -14.54
CA VAL A 64 50.10 -10.03 -13.11
C VAL A 64 50.25 -11.54 -12.82
N ASN A 65 50.76 -11.88 -11.64
CA ASN A 65 50.90 -13.27 -11.20
C ASN A 65 49.53 -13.92 -10.92
N GLN A 66 49.47 -15.26 -10.88
CA GLN A 66 48.22 -15.98 -10.60
C GLN A 66 47.56 -15.55 -9.27
N PRO A 67 46.22 -15.41 -9.23
CA PRO A 67 45.50 -14.92 -8.07
C PRO A 67 45.51 -15.93 -6.92
N VAL A 68 45.71 -15.44 -5.69
CA VAL A 68 45.85 -16.27 -4.48
C VAL A 68 44.54 -16.25 -3.68
N GLN A 69 44.04 -17.41 -3.25
CA GLN A 69 42.89 -17.51 -2.36
C GLN A 69 43.26 -17.25 -0.89
N ASP A 70 42.32 -16.71 -0.13
CA ASP A 70 42.41 -16.54 1.32
C ASP A 70 42.01 -17.82 2.09
N VAL A 71 42.06 -17.75 3.42
CA VAL A 71 41.73 -18.86 4.34
C VAL A 71 40.25 -19.30 4.29
N THR A 72 39.39 -18.50 3.66
CA THR A 72 37.95 -18.76 3.45
C THR A 72 37.64 -19.15 2.00
N GLY A 73 38.65 -19.31 1.14
CA GLY A 73 38.49 -19.69 -0.28
C GLY A 73 38.14 -18.54 -1.22
N THR A 74 38.15 -17.29 -0.77
CA THR A 74 37.85 -16.11 -1.59
C THR A 74 39.12 -15.50 -2.18
N TYR A 75 39.01 -14.71 -3.25
CA TYR A 75 40.16 -14.01 -3.84
C TYR A 75 40.42 -12.62 -3.24
N PHE A 76 39.83 -12.26 -2.09
CA PHE A 76 40.02 -10.97 -1.42
C PHE A 76 41.37 -10.84 -0.67
N THR A 77 42.48 -10.92 -1.42
CA THR A 77 43.82 -10.64 -0.90
C THR A 77 44.37 -9.33 -1.46
N SER A 78 45.21 -8.63 -0.68
CA SER A 78 45.92 -7.42 -1.11
C SER A 78 46.92 -7.64 -2.25
N ARG A 79 47.16 -8.89 -2.65
CA ARG A 79 47.99 -9.26 -3.82
C ARG A 79 47.19 -9.30 -5.13
N ASN A 80 45.88 -9.54 -5.07
CA ASN A 80 45.02 -9.67 -6.24
C ASN A 80 44.39 -8.33 -6.67
N SER A 81 44.55 -7.27 -5.87
CA SER A 81 43.90 -5.96 -6.02
C SER A 81 44.83 -4.87 -6.58
N ALA A 82 45.69 -5.23 -7.54
CA ALA A 82 46.49 -4.25 -8.29
C ALA A 82 45.53 -3.31 -9.07
N PRO A 83 45.54 -1.99 -8.82
CA PRO A 83 44.48 -1.12 -9.33
C PRO A 83 44.64 -0.81 -10.82
N LEU A 84 43.84 -1.48 -11.66
CA LEU A 84 43.66 -1.08 -13.05
C LEU A 84 42.71 0.12 -13.12
N LYS A 85 43.21 1.30 -13.53
CA LYS A 85 42.39 2.50 -13.68
C LYS A 85 41.79 2.59 -15.09
N ILE A 86 40.47 2.72 -15.17
CA ILE A 86 39.75 2.91 -16.43
C ILE A 86 39.91 4.36 -16.93
N PRO A 87 40.37 4.60 -18.18
CA PRO A 87 40.48 5.94 -18.75
C PRO A 87 39.13 6.59 -19.02
N SER A 88 39.09 7.93 -18.95
CA SER A 88 37.94 8.76 -19.30
C SER A 88 37.42 8.50 -20.73
N PHE A 89 36.17 8.88 -20.99
CA PHE A 89 35.57 8.75 -22.31
C PHE A 89 36.23 9.66 -23.37
N THR A 90 36.26 9.13 -24.58
CA THR A 90 36.53 9.81 -25.85
C THR A 90 35.25 9.85 -26.67
N THR A 91 35.26 10.59 -27.79
CA THR A 91 34.09 10.72 -28.68
C THR A 91 33.63 9.41 -29.34
N ALA A 92 34.46 8.36 -29.36
CA ALA A 92 34.10 7.03 -29.88
C ALA A 92 33.44 6.14 -28.82
N ASP A 93 33.58 6.47 -27.53
CA ASP A 93 33.14 5.63 -26.41
C ASP A 93 31.66 5.81 -26.07
N THR A 94 31.01 6.87 -26.57
CA THR A 94 29.62 7.20 -26.27
C THR A 94 28.93 7.92 -27.43
N ASN A 95 27.70 7.51 -27.72
CA ASN A 95 26.81 8.19 -28.67
C ASN A 95 25.92 9.25 -27.99
N LEU A 96 25.83 9.22 -26.66
CA LEU A 96 25.06 10.18 -25.86
C LEU A 96 25.76 11.55 -25.90
N ARG A 97 24.98 12.64 -25.98
CA ARG A 97 25.48 14.01 -25.87
C ARG A 97 24.46 14.88 -25.11
N PRO A 98 24.85 16.05 -24.58
CA PRO A 98 23.90 16.99 -23.98
C PRO A 98 22.98 17.60 -25.05
N GLU A 99 21.73 17.12 -25.14
CA GLU A 99 20.70 17.60 -26.08
C GLU A 99 19.31 17.56 -25.42
N GLY A 100 18.37 18.37 -25.93
CA GLY A 100 17.00 18.46 -25.41
C GLY A 100 16.16 17.18 -25.57
N THR A 101 16.61 16.23 -26.39
CA THR A 101 16.04 14.88 -26.52
C THR A 101 16.12 14.07 -25.23
N ASN A 102 17.10 14.35 -24.37
CA ASN A 102 17.42 13.52 -23.20
C ASN A 102 16.30 13.48 -22.15
N SER A 103 15.31 14.38 -22.23
CA SER A 103 14.06 14.33 -21.46
C SER A 103 13.16 13.13 -21.80
N TYR A 104 13.28 12.57 -23.01
CA TYR A 104 12.49 11.45 -23.52
C TYR A 104 13.29 10.14 -23.60
N VAL A 105 14.49 10.13 -23.02
CA VAL A 105 15.45 9.04 -23.14
C VAL A 105 15.80 8.49 -21.76
N VAL A 106 15.75 7.18 -21.62
CA VAL A 106 16.25 6.44 -20.46
C VAL A 106 17.63 5.89 -20.81
N ALA A 107 18.64 6.29 -20.05
CA ALA A 107 19.98 5.75 -20.18
C ALA A 107 20.01 4.29 -19.68
N VAL A 108 20.75 3.42 -20.35
CA VAL A 108 21.01 2.04 -19.93
C VAL A 108 22.51 1.89 -19.74
N SER A 109 22.92 1.54 -18.52
CA SER A 109 24.33 1.26 -18.24
C SER A 109 24.76 -0.05 -18.90
N SER A 110 26.06 -0.22 -19.09
CA SER A 110 26.69 -1.39 -19.68
C SER A 110 26.21 -2.69 -19.03
N ARG A 111 25.52 -3.56 -19.80
CA ARG A 111 25.04 -4.88 -19.34
C ARG A 111 26.14 -5.84 -18.92
N TRP A 112 27.37 -5.57 -19.37
CA TRP A 112 28.55 -6.40 -19.12
C TRP A 112 29.18 -6.19 -17.75
N ILE A 113 28.85 -5.14 -16.99
CA ILE A 113 29.47 -4.94 -15.67
C ILE A 113 28.99 -5.99 -14.65
N ASP A 114 29.91 -6.46 -13.79
CA ASP A 114 29.58 -7.31 -12.63
C ASP A 114 30.24 -6.77 -11.35
N MET A 115 29.50 -5.94 -10.63
CA MET A 115 29.91 -5.42 -9.32
C MET A 115 29.82 -6.46 -8.19
N CYS A 116 29.14 -7.59 -8.42
CA CYS A 116 29.03 -8.67 -7.46
C CYS A 116 30.12 -9.73 -7.63
N SER A 117 30.98 -9.59 -8.64
CA SER A 117 31.98 -10.58 -9.02
C SER A 117 32.85 -11.04 -7.84
N PRO A 118 33.11 -12.35 -7.67
CA PRO A 118 34.02 -12.86 -6.66
C PRO A 118 35.50 -12.52 -6.94
N ASP A 119 35.82 -11.96 -8.11
CA ASP A 119 37.11 -11.35 -8.40
C ASP A 119 37.10 -9.84 -8.05
N PRO A 120 37.89 -9.40 -7.05
CA PRO A 120 37.93 -7.99 -6.63
C PRO A 120 38.36 -7.02 -7.75
N LEU A 121 39.15 -7.46 -8.73
CA LEU A 121 39.58 -6.64 -9.87
C LEU A 121 38.40 -6.39 -10.81
N ILE A 122 37.61 -7.42 -11.11
CA ILE A 122 36.41 -7.32 -11.97
C ILE A 122 35.34 -6.47 -11.29
N ALA A 123 35.13 -6.65 -9.97
CA ALA A 123 34.20 -5.83 -9.20
C ALA A 123 34.59 -4.34 -9.19
N ASP A 124 35.88 -4.01 -9.02
CA ASP A 124 36.34 -2.61 -9.04
C ASP A 124 36.30 -1.99 -10.45
N ILE A 125 36.68 -2.73 -11.49
CA ILE A 125 36.54 -2.28 -12.89
C ILE A 125 35.07 -1.98 -13.22
N SER A 126 34.16 -2.88 -12.82
CA SER A 126 32.71 -2.71 -12.97
C SER A 126 32.20 -1.45 -12.29
N ARG A 127 32.65 -1.20 -11.05
CA ARG A 127 32.35 0.03 -10.30
C ARG A 127 32.90 1.28 -10.99
N GLN A 128 34.15 1.25 -11.46
CA GLN A 128 34.76 2.38 -12.18
C GLN A 128 34.01 2.69 -13.49
N VAL A 129 33.64 1.67 -14.26
CA VAL A 129 32.83 1.81 -15.48
C VAL A 129 31.48 2.45 -15.17
N LEU A 130 30.74 1.92 -14.19
CA LEU A 130 29.42 2.45 -13.84
C LEU A 130 29.49 3.92 -13.40
N LEU A 131 30.51 4.29 -12.61
CA LEU A 131 30.70 5.67 -12.17
C LEU A 131 30.99 6.62 -13.34
N LEU A 132 31.81 6.21 -14.31
CA LEU A 132 32.07 6.98 -15.53
C LEU A 132 30.80 7.14 -16.37
N GLU A 133 30.04 6.05 -16.56
CA GLU A 133 28.79 6.07 -17.32
C GLU A 133 27.76 7.01 -16.70
N LEU A 134 27.46 6.86 -15.40
CA LEU A 134 26.42 7.63 -14.74
C LEU A 134 26.82 9.11 -14.55
N ALA A 135 28.11 9.40 -14.32
CA ALA A 135 28.61 10.78 -14.32
C ALA A 135 28.43 11.45 -15.69
N TYR A 136 28.68 10.74 -16.79
CA TYR A 136 28.50 11.28 -18.14
C TYR A 136 27.03 11.42 -18.54
N ALA A 137 26.18 10.47 -18.15
CA ALA A 137 24.73 10.56 -18.32
C ALA A 137 24.16 11.78 -17.57
N ALA A 138 24.67 12.06 -16.37
CA ALA A 138 24.29 13.23 -15.57
C ALA A 138 24.73 14.54 -16.24
N PHE A 139 25.97 14.59 -16.75
CA PHE A 139 26.47 15.71 -17.55
C PHE A 139 25.63 15.97 -18.82
N CYS A 140 25.12 14.90 -19.44
CA CYS A 140 24.23 15.00 -20.59
C CYS A 140 22.79 15.40 -20.23
N GLY A 141 22.43 15.48 -18.95
CA GLY A 141 21.10 15.86 -18.51
C GLY A 141 20.04 14.75 -18.63
N VAL A 142 20.46 13.48 -18.64
CA VAL A 142 19.51 12.36 -18.60
C VAL A 142 18.91 12.24 -17.20
N HIS A 143 17.58 12.14 -17.10
CA HIS A 143 16.87 12.08 -15.81
C HIS A 143 16.67 10.67 -15.24
N HIS A 144 16.74 9.63 -16.07
CA HIS A 144 16.46 8.25 -15.70
C HIS A 144 17.54 7.32 -16.25
N ALA A 145 18.10 6.48 -15.39
CA ALA A 145 19.04 5.42 -15.77
C ALA A 145 18.54 4.05 -15.32
N ILE A 146 18.77 3.02 -16.13
CA ILE A 146 18.57 1.61 -15.81
C ILE A 146 19.93 0.99 -15.55
N ILE A 147 20.08 0.35 -14.40
CA ILE A 147 21.28 -0.40 -14.00
C ILE A 147 20.89 -1.88 -13.86
N PRO A 148 21.64 -2.83 -14.46
CA PRO A 148 21.44 -4.27 -14.22
C PRO A 148 21.42 -4.58 -12.72
N GLY A 149 20.51 -5.46 -12.29
CA GLY A 149 20.47 -5.94 -10.92
C GLY A 149 21.78 -6.64 -10.48
N PRO A 150 22.01 -6.81 -9.18
CA PRO A 150 23.11 -7.62 -8.68
C PRO A 150 23.03 -9.04 -9.22
N LYS A 151 24.12 -9.55 -9.81
CA LYS A 151 24.27 -10.98 -10.09
C LYS A 151 24.44 -11.71 -8.76
N LEU A 152 23.53 -12.62 -8.42
CA LEU A 152 23.50 -13.29 -7.11
C LEU A 152 24.14 -14.70 -7.14
N HIS A 153 24.29 -15.28 -8.33
CA HIS A 153 24.79 -16.63 -8.53
C HIS A 153 26.15 -16.59 -9.23
N HIS A 154 27.18 -17.16 -8.60
CA HIS A 154 28.52 -17.30 -9.17
C HIS A 154 28.99 -18.76 -9.03
N GLY A 155 28.16 -19.70 -9.49
CA GLY A 155 28.37 -21.14 -9.31
C GLY A 155 28.40 -21.54 -7.84
N SER A 156 29.45 -22.25 -7.42
CA SER A 156 29.64 -22.68 -6.02
C SER A 156 30.13 -21.57 -5.07
N SER A 157 30.35 -20.34 -5.57
CA SER A 157 30.96 -19.25 -4.82
C SER A 157 29.91 -18.23 -4.37
N HIS A 158 29.34 -18.40 -3.17
CA HIS A 158 28.45 -17.40 -2.58
C HIS A 158 29.26 -16.24 -1.98
N GLY A 159 29.53 -15.22 -2.79
CA GLY A 159 30.31 -14.05 -2.39
C GLY A 159 29.47 -12.95 -1.72
N TYR A 160 30.12 -12.10 -0.94
CA TYR A 160 29.55 -10.87 -0.34
C TYR A 160 29.25 -9.76 -1.38
N GLY A 161 29.07 -10.12 -2.67
CA GLY A 161 28.97 -9.21 -3.82
C GLY A 161 27.88 -8.15 -3.70
N LEU A 162 26.74 -8.49 -3.06
CA LEU A 162 25.64 -7.54 -2.84
C LEU A 162 26.06 -6.31 -2.02
N ILE A 163 27.04 -6.43 -1.12
CA ILE A 163 27.57 -5.30 -0.34
C ILE A 163 28.37 -4.36 -1.25
N TYR A 164 29.16 -4.91 -2.19
CA TYR A 164 29.92 -4.14 -3.17
C TYR A 164 28.99 -3.45 -4.17
N TYR A 165 27.95 -4.14 -4.63
CA TYR A 165 26.88 -3.55 -5.44
C TYR A 165 26.19 -2.38 -4.72
N ALA A 166 25.73 -2.58 -3.49
CA ALA A 166 25.06 -1.54 -2.70
C ALA A 166 25.96 -0.31 -2.48
N ARG A 167 27.24 -0.53 -2.20
CA ARG A 167 28.25 0.54 -2.09
C ARG A 167 28.47 1.27 -3.42
N ALA A 168 28.56 0.56 -4.53
CA ALA A 168 28.70 1.17 -5.85
C ALA A 168 27.48 2.06 -6.18
N ILE A 169 26.26 1.59 -5.89
CA ILE A 169 25.04 2.41 -6.03
C ILE A 169 25.07 3.64 -5.11
N GLN A 170 25.58 3.54 -3.88
CA GLN A 170 25.74 4.69 -2.98
C GLN A 170 26.74 5.73 -3.54
N GLU A 171 27.85 5.28 -4.12
CA GLU A 171 28.83 6.14 -4.80
C GLU A 171 28.21 6.81 -6.06
N VAL A 172 27.40 6.08 -6.83
CA VAL A 172 26.63 6.63 -7.97
C VAL A 172 25.61 7.69 -7.52
N LEU A 173 24.83 7.43 -6.47
CA LEU A 173 23.85 8.39 -5.92
C LEU A 173 24.53 9.70 -5.47
N THR A 174 25.77 9.62 -5.01
CA THR A 174 26.58 10.80 -4.65
C THR A 174 27.12 11.53 -5.89
N THR A 175 27.48 10.78 -6.94
CA THR A 175 28.09 11.30 -8.18
C THR A 175 27.06 11.90 -9.15
N ALA A 176 25.85 11.33 -9.19
CA ALA A 176 24.77 11.67 -10.12
C ALA A 176 23.44 11.93 -9.37
N PRO A 177 23.37 12.90 -8.44
CA PRO A 177 22.27 13.04 -7.48
C PRO A 177 20.91 13.40 -8.11
N TYR A 178 20.88 13.85 -9.36
CA TYR A 178 19.67 14.21 -10.09
C TYR A 178 19.15 13.09 -11.02
N ILE A 179 19.87 11.97 -11.15
CA ILE A 179 19.41 10.80 -11.92
C ILE A 179 18.55 9.91 -11.03
N ARG A 180 17.36 9.53 -11.52
CA ARG A 180 16.59 8.42 -10.95
C ARG A 180 17.17 7.10 -11.43
N ILE A 181 17.82 6.39 -10.51
CA ILE A 181 18.33 5.03 -10.74
C ILE A 181 17.18 4.03 -10.67
N ASN A 182 17.08 3.15 -11.67
CA ASN A 182 16.12 2.05 -11.74
C ASN A 182 16.92 0.74 -11.78
N ILE A 183 16.79 -0.10 -10.75
CA ILE A 183 17.49 -1.37 -10.66
C ILE A 183 16.68 -2.46 -11.39
N TRP A 184 17.32 -3.18 -12.30
CA TRP A 184 16.68 -4.22 -13.12
C TRP A 184 16.73 -5.59 -12.37
N LEU A 185 15.70 -5.91 -11.54
CA LEU A 185 15.38 -7.17 -10.77
C LEU A 185 15.68 -8.55 -11.45
N PRO A 186 15.64 -9.75 -10.79
CA PRO A 186 14.59 -10.81 -10.91
C PRO A 186 13.09 -10.50 -10.70
N VAL A 187 12.12 -11.11 -11.43
CA VAL A 187 10.70 -11.25 -10.98
C VAL A 187 10.57 -12.57 -10.22
N VAL A 188 11.08 -13.61 -10.86
CA VAL A 188 11.51 -14.88 -10.26
C VAL A 188 13.01 -14.90 -10.44
N ASP A 189 13.74 -15.09 -9.35
CA ASP A 189 15.15 -15.46 -9.41
C ASP A 189 15.26 -16.86 -10.05
N ASN A 190 15.93 -16.96 -11.21
CA ASN A 190 16.13 -18.24 -11.89
C ASN A 190 17.50 -18.25 -12.56
N PRO A 191 18.49 -18.96 -11.97
CA PRO A 191 19.84 -19.08 -12.52
C PRO A 191 19.92 -19.52 -13.99
N GLU A 192 18.91 -20.20 -14.55
CA GLU A 192 18.90 -20.62 -15.96
C GLU A 192 18.49 -19.51 -16.94
N LEU A 193 17.66 -18.55 -16.51
CA LEU A 193 17.06 -17.55 -17.39
C LEU A 193 17.97 -16.37 -17.68
N GLU A 194 19.02 -16.27 -16.91
CA GLU A 194 19.67 -15.00 -16.76
C GLU A 194 20.43 -14.64 -18.10
N ALA A 195 20.94 -15.61 -18.90
CA ALA A 195 21.53 -15.53 -20.27
C ALA A 195 22.76 -14.60 -20.57
N ASP A 196 23.86 -15.15 -21.12
CA ASP A 196 25.15 -14.44 -21.41
C ASP A 196 25.13 -13.62 -22.72
N GLN A 197 25.70 -12.41 -22.71
CA GLN A 197 25.97 -11.64 -23.94
C GLN A 197 27.44 -11.76 -24.38
N MET A 198 27.66 -11.95 -25.69
CA MET A 198 29.00 -12.09 -26.28
C MET A 198 29.79 -10.78 -26.18
N GLY A 199 30.92 -10.80 -25.47
CA GLY A 199 31.78 -9.62 -25.22
C GLY A 199 31.64 -9.01 -23.82
N ASP A 200 30.85 -9.62 -22.93
CA ASP A 200 30.78 -9.28 -21.50
C ASP A 200 32.19 -9.32 -20.82
N ILE A 201 32.43 -8.72 -19.64
CA ILE A 201 33.64 -9.01 -18.81
C ILE A 201 33.43 -10.25 -17.92
N SER A 202 32.19 -10.63 -17.67
CA SER A 202 31.80 -11.86 -16.97
C SER A 202 32.49 -13.13 -17.50
N PRO A 203 32.80 -13.30 -18.81
CA PRO A 203 33.63 -14.39 -19.36
C PRO A 203 35.11 -14.42 -18.95
N PHE A 204 35.61 -13.44 -18.18
CA PHE A 204 36.89 -13.58 -17.45
C PHE A 204 36.69 -14.21 -16.06
N ALA A 205 35.48 -14.13 -15.50
CA ALA A 205 34.96 -15.18 -14.64
C ALA A 205 34.41 -16.34 -15.50
N ARG A 206 33.91 -17.42 -14.89
CA ARG A 206 33.37 -18.57 -15.63
C ARG A 206 31.86 -18.42 -15.82
N PRO A 207 31.30 -19.02 -16.89
CA PRO A 207 30.13 -18.50 -17.60
C PRO A 207 28.84 -18.57 -16.79
N GLU A 208 27.81 -17.91 -17.34
CA GLU A 208 26.40 -17.94 -16.94
C GLU A 208 25.86 -16.75 -16.07
N TYR A 209 25.51 -15.59 -16.72
CA TYR A 209 24.11 -15.04 -16.85
C TYR A 209 23.66 -13.59 -16.25
N LEU A 210 22.43 -13.01 -16.57
CA LEU A 210 21.78 -11.62 -16.41
C LEU A 210 20.24 -11.41 -15.95
N ALA A 211 19.58 -10.22 -16.13
CA ALA A 211 18.39 -9.59 -15.37
C ALA A 211 16.86 -9.68 -15.85
N LEU A 212 15.91 -8.84 -15.30
CA LEU A 212 14.40 -8.99 -15.39
C LEU A 212 13.87 -9.17 -16.81
N SER A 213 12.98 -10.14 -16.92
CA SER A 213 11.80 -10.06 -17.79
C SER A 213 10.55 -10.32 -16.95
N LEU A 214 9.39 -9.77 -17.32
CA LEU A 214 8.12 -10.40 -16.96
C LEU A 214 8.05 -11.75 -17.72
N PRO A 215 8.12 -12.89 -17.02
CA PRO A 215 8.20 -14.20 -17.67
C PRO A 215 6.89 -14.56 -18.35
N ARG A 216 6.96 -15.43 -19.38
CA ARG A 216 5.77 -15.96 -20.10
C ARG A 216 4.70 -16.56 -19.17
N GLN A 217 5.11 -17.06 -17.99
CA GLN A 217 4.24 -17.49 -16.90
C GLN A 217 4.57 -16.66 -15.65
N LEU A 218 3.59 -15.90 -15.13
CA LEU A 218 3.77 -15.11 -13.91
C LEU A 218 4.07 -16.01 -12.69
N PRO A 219 4.79 -15.50 -11.67
CA PRO A 219 4.99 -16.21 -10.42
C PRO A 219 3.70 -16.38 -9.60
N PRO A 220 3.73 -17.11 -8.48
CA PRO A 220 2.62 -17.18 -7.52
C PRO A 220 2.08 -15.80 -7.08
N SER A 221 0.82 -15.78 -6.63
CA SER A 221 0.11 -14.59 -6.13
C SER A 221 0.91 -13.80 -5.10
N THR A 222 1.55 -14.51 -4.17
CA THR A 222 2.37 -13.97 -3.08
C THR A 222 3.58 -13.18 -3.59
N VAL A 223 4.30 -13.70 -4.58
CA VAL A 223 5.43 -12.98 -5.21
C VAL A 223 4.93 -11.75 -5.99
N GLN A 224 3.77 -11.86 -6.64
CA GLN A 224 3.15 -10.71 -7.33
C GLN A 224 2.76 -9.59 -6.36
N THR A 225 2.16 -9.90 -5.20
CA THR A 225 1.78 -8.87 -4.22
C THR A 225 3.00 -8.21 -3.58
N ARG A 226 4.07 -8.97 -3.31
CA ARG A 226 5.36 -8.41 -2.86
C ARG A 226 5.87 -7.34 -3.82
N TRP A 227 5.97 -7.65 -5.12
CA TRP A 227 6.41 -6.68 -6.12
C TRP A 227 5.48 -5.47 -6.27
N LEU A 228 4.19 -5.61 -5.97
CA LEU A 228 3.24 -4.47 -5.94
C LEU A 228 3.37 -3.61 -4.67
N SER A 229 3.97 -4.14 -3.59
CA SER A 229 4.32 -3.36 -2.38
C SER A 229 5.62 -2.58 -2.51
N GLU A 230 6.49 -3.00 -3.43
CA GLU A 230 7.77 -2.32 -3.74
C GLU A 230 7.58 -1.14 -4.71
N PRO A 231 8.48 -0.14 -4.72
CA PRO A 231 8.36 1.07 -5.54
C PRO A 231 8.75 0.82 -7.01
N VAL A 232 8.11 -0.14 -7.68
CA VAL A 232 8.41 -0.54 -9.06
C VAL A 232 8.02 0.56 -10.05
N ARG A 233 9.00 1.06 -10.82
CA ARG A 233 8.83 2.18 -11.76
C ARG A 233 8.77 1.79 -13.22
N ILE A 234 9.28 0.62 -13.59
CA ILE A 234 9.38 0.16 -14.98
C ILE A 234 9.04 -1.34 -15.04
N PHE A 235 8.18 -1.73 -15.97
CA PHE A 235 7.94 -3.10 -16.38
C PHE A 235 8.55 -3.36 -17.76
N THR A 236 9.38 -4.39 -17.88
CA THR A 236 9.95 -4.83 -19.15
C THR A 236 9.19 -6.04 -19.69
N LEU A 237 8.66 -5.89 -20.91
CA LEU A 237 7.94 -6.92 -21.65
C LEU A 237 8.76 -7.31 -22.88
N THR A 238 9.25 -8.54 -22.91
CA THR A 238 9.93 -9.09 -24.09
C THR A 238 8.90 -9.67 -25.07
N SER A 239 9.31 -9.93 -26.31
CA SER A 239 8.48 -10.66 -27.28
C SER A 239 7.95 -12.01 -26.74
N THR A 240 8.68 -12.66 -25.83
CA THR A 240 8.30 -13.95 -25.22
C THR A 240 7.17 -13.83 -24.17
N SER A 241 6.92 -12.63 -23.63
CA SER A 241 5.81 -12.35 -22.70
C SER A 241 4.45 -12.39 -23.41
N PHE A 242 4.42 -12.28 -24.75
CA PHE A 242 3.20 -12.28 -25.56
C PHE A 242 2.89 -13.67 -26.14
N VAL A 243 1.59 -13.95 -26.32
CA VAL A 243 1.08 -15.11 -27.05
C VAL A 243 0.30 -14.65 -28.29
N LYS A 244 0.31 -15.42 -29.37
CA LYS A 244 -0.48 -15.10 -30.57
C LYS A 244 -1.93 -15.50 -30.37
N ASN A 245 -2.86 -14.59 -30.69
CA ASN A 245 -4.29 -14.89 -30.73
C ASN A 245 -4.66 -15.63 -32.04
N PRO A 246 -5.92 -16.11 -32.22
CA PRO A 246 -6.34 -16.81 -33.45
C PRO A 246 -6.26 -15.98 -34.74
N LYS A 247 -6.02 -14.65 -34.64
CA LYS A 247 -5.78 -13.73 -35.77
C LYS A 247 -4.28 -13.39 -35.92
N ASN A 248 -3.39 -14.14 -35.27
CA ASN A 248 -1.93 -13.97 -35.23
C ASN A 248 -1.39 -12.67 -34.60
N PHE A 249 -2.22 -11.85 -33.95
CA PHE A 249 -1.75 -10.67 -33.22
C PHE A 249 -1.17 -11.06 -31.86
N PRO A 250 -0.08 -10.40 -31.39
CA PRO A 250 0.44 -10.58 -30.05
C PRO A 250 -0.54 -10.05 -29.01
N VAL A 251 -0.81 -10.84 -27.98
CA VAL A 251 -1.65 -10.47 -26.83
C VAL A 251 -1.02 -10.98 -25.53
N LEU A 252 -1.26 -10.30 -24.42
CA LEU A 252 -0.89 -10.79 -23.09
C LEU A 252 -2.00 -11.70 -22.54
N SER A 253 -1.62 -12.68 -21.72
CA SER A 253 -2.58 -13.55 -21.01
C SER A 253 -3.46 -12.77 -20.03
N LYS A 254 -4.60 -13.32 -19.61
CA LYS A 254 -5.50 -12.65 -18.66
C LYS A 254 -4.87 -12.35 -17.31
N ALA A 255 -3.98 -13.22 -16.83
CA ALA A 255 -3.20 -12.98 -15.61
C ALA A 255 -2.27 -11.76 -15.77
N HIS A 256 -1.56 -11.63 -16.90
CA HIS A 256 -0.73 -10.45 -17.19
C HIS A 256 -1.55 -9.17 -17.33
N GLN A 257 -2.72 -9.22 -17.99
CA GLN A 257 -3.64 -8.06 -18.07
C GLN A 257 -4.06 -7.60 -16.67
N SER A 258 -4.47 -8.54 -15.80
CA SER A 258 -4.85 -8.26 -14.42
C SER A 258 -3.70 -7.71 -13.58
N TYR A 259 -2.50 -8.28 -13.68
CA TYR A 259 -1.31 -7.80 -12.98
C TYR A 259 -0.93 -6.36 -13.36
N ILE A 260 -0.91 -6.04 -14.68
CA ILE A 260 -0.67 -4.68 -15.16
C ILE A 260 -1.75 -3.72 -14.64
N PHE A 261 -3.03 -4.09 -14.72
CA PHE A 261 -4.11 -3.23 -14.21
C PHE A 261 -4.01 -2.96 -12.70
N ARG A 262 -3.58 -3.95 -11.89
CA ARG A 262 -3.33 -3.77 -10.45
C ARG A 262 -2.16 -2.82 -10.20
N ALA A 263 -1.04 -3.00 -10.91
CA ALA A 263 0.12 -2.10 -10.79
C ALA A 263 -0.22 -0.64 -11.16
N MET A 264 -1.10 -0.45 -12.14
CA MET A 264 -1.57 0.86 -12.59
C MET A 264 -2.54 1.55 -11.62
N ARG A 265 -2.93 0.93 -10.50
CA ARG A 265 -3.70 1.61 -9.44
C ARG A 265 -2.85 2.38 -8.44
N GLY A 266 -1.55 2.06 -8.35
CA GLY A 266 -0.58 2.77 -7.52
C GLY A 266 0.19 3.84 -8.28
N VAL A 267 1.49 3.95 -7.98
CA VAL A 267 2.42 4.73 -8.81
C VAL A 267 2.56 4.04 -10.18
N PRO A 268 2.02 4.58 -11.29
CA PRO A 268 1.90 3.83 -12.52
C PRO A 268 3.29 3.53 -13.12
N PRO A 269 3.66 2.25 -13.33
CA PRO A 269 4.95 1.90 -13.92
C PRO A 269 4.95 2.17 -15.42
N TRP A 270 6.11 2.58 -15.95
CA TRP A 270 6.32 2.68 -17.39
C TRP A 270 6.45 1.29 -18.00
N ILE A 271 5.83 1.04 -19.16
CA ILE A 271 5.88 -0.25 -19.85
C ILE A 271 6.91 -0.15 -20.97
N PHE A 272 8.04 -0.84 -20.83
CA PHE A 272 9.07 -0.91 -21.86
C PHE A 272 8.92 -2.19 -22.68
N LEU A 273 8.74 -2.03 -23.99
CA LEU A 273 8.71 -3.13 -24.95
C LEU A 273 10.14 -3.44 -25.41
N CYS A 274 10.66 -4.60 -25.01
CA CYS A 274 12.05 -5.00 -25.21
C CYS A 274 12.19 -5.91 -26.43
N ASP A 275 13.00 -5.46 -27.40
CA ASP A 275 13.41 -6.23 -28.59
C ASP A 275 12.20 -6.79 -29.38
N VAL A 276 11.13 -5.99 -29.47
CA VAL A 276 9.88 -6.31 -30.19
C VAL A 276 9.85 -5.85 -31.65
N GLY A 277 10.95 -5.25 -32.13
CA GLY A 277 11.09 -4.62 -33.45
C GLY A 277 11.64 -3.19 -33.37
N SER A 278 12.28 -2.75 -34.46
CA SER A 278 12.80 -1.39 -34.61
C SER A 278 11.68 -0.38 -34.92
N ILE A 279 11.97 0.92 -34.80
CA ILE A 279 10.98 2.00 -35.02
C ILE A 279 10.65 2.11 -36.53
N PRO A 280 9.38 1.97 -36.97
CA PRO A 280 9.07 1.98 -38.39
C PRO A 280 9.45 3.29 -39.08
N GLY A 281 10.17 3.18 -40.19
CA GLY A 281 10.59 4.32 -41.02
C GLY A 281 11.98 4.84 -40.70
N LEU A 282 12.74 4.20 -39.79
CA LEU A 282 14.14 4.54 -39.51
C LEU A 282 14.99 4.44 -40.79
N GLU A 283 14.72 3.44 -41.64
CA GLU A 283 15.40 3.25 -42.94
C GLU A 283 15.31 4.46 -43.88
N LYS A 284 14.27 5.31 -43.73
CA LYS A 284 14.12 6.55 -44.51
C LYS A 284 15.02 7.68 -44.02
N ILE A 285 15.45 7.63 -42.76
CA ILE A 285 16.37 8.59 -42.15
C ILE A 285 17.82 8.25 -42.53
N ASP A 286 18.16 6.96 -42.57
CA ASP A 286 19.49 6.45 -42.99
C ASP A 286 19.73 6.45 -44.52
N GLY A 287 18.87 7.13 -45.29
CA GLY A 287 19.05 7.35 -46.74
C GLY A 287 18.93 6.10 -47.62
N HIS A 288 18.58 4.94 -47.06
CA HIS A 288 18.36 3.71 -47.83
C HIS A 288 16.98 3.74 -48.50
N ALA A 289 16.94 4.23 -49.74
CA ALA A 289 15.78 4.03 -50.60
C ALA A 289 15.61 2.53 -50.88
N PRO A 290 14.43 1.92 -50.65
CA PRO A 290 14.20 0.52 -50.92
C PRO A 290 14.40 0.24 -52.42
N THR A 291 15.04 -0.88 -52.75
CA THR A 291 15.22 -1.28 -54.14
C THR A 291 13.85 -1.53 -54.80
N PRO A 292 13.73 -1.40 -56.14
CA PRO A 292 12.48 -1.69 -56.84
C PRO A 292 11.93 -3.11 -56.59
N ALA A 293 12.80 -4.07 -56.24
CA ALA A 293 12.42 -5.43 -55.87
C ALA A 293 11.77 -5.50 -54.48
N GLU A 294 12.30 -4.78 -53.49
CA GLU A 294 11.74 -4.71 -52.13
C GLU A 294 10.42 -3.92 -52.13
N ALA A 295 10.36 -2.81 -52.88
CA ALA A 295 9.13 -2.03 -53.06
C ALA A 295 8.00 -2.86 -53.73
N ALA A 296 8.34 -3.81 -54.61
CA ALA A 296 7.38 -4.72 -55.23
C ALA A 296 6.90 -5.86 -54.29
N GLN A 297 7.62 -6.14 -53.20
CA GLN A 297 7.23 -7.13 -52.18
C GLN A 297 6.45 -6.54 -51.01
N ALA A 298 6.24 -5.22 -50.97
CA ALA A 298 5.48 -4.56 -49.90
C ALA A 298 4.06 -5.19 -49.75
N PRO A 299 3.66 -5.58 -48.52
CA PRO A 299 2.41 -6.32 -48.31
C PRO A 299 1.18 -5.50 -48.74
N LYS A 300 0.31 -6.12 -49.54
CA LYS A 300 -0.93 -5.50 -50.06
C LYS A 300 -2.01 -5.28 -48.99
N LYS A 301 -1.78 -5.75 -47.75
CA LYS A 301 -2.55 -5.37 -46.57
C LYS A 301 -1.77 -4.32 -45.80
N LYS A 302 -2.50 -3.36 -45.23
CA LYS A 302 -1.99 -2.43 -44.22
C LYS A 302 -1.73 -3.22 -42.92
N GLU A 303 -0.63 -3.98 -42.89
CA GLU A 303 -0.19 -4.69 -41.70
C GLU A 303 0.29 -3.69 -40.66
N ASP A 304 -0.02 -3.99 -39.40
CA ASP A 304 0.38 -3.17 -38.26
C ASP A 304 1.88 -3.34 -38.04
N LEU A 305 2.65 -2.26 -38.22
CA LEU A 305 4.12 -2.27 -38.11
C LEU A 305 4.60 -2.28 -36.65
N VAL A 306 3.71 -1.99 -35.69
CA VAL A 306 4.03 -1.95 -34.24
C VAL A 306 3.01 -2.75 -33.42
N PRO A 307 2.76 -4.04 -33.75
CA PRO A 307 1.61 -4.78 -33.25
C PRO A 307 1.63 -4.99 -31.72
N HIS A 308 2.82 -5.03 -31.11
CA HIS A 308 2.99 -5.08 -29.65
C HIS A 308 2.56 -3.75 -28.99
N LEU A 309 2.97 -2.61 -29.53
CA LEU A 309 2.58 -1.29 -29.05
C LEU A 309 1.07 -1.06 -29.24
N SER A 310 0.54 -1.34 -30.44
CA SER A 310 -0.89 -1.28 -30.74
C SER A 310 -1.73 -2.13 -29.78
N TYR A 311 -1.23 -3.29 -29.37
CA TYR A 311 -1.85 -4.10 -28.32
C TYR A 311 -1.80 -3.42 -26.94
N ILE A 312 -0.65 -2.87 -26.51
CA ILE A 312 -0.55 -2.16 -25.22
C ILE A 312 -1.47 -0.91 -25.20
N ARG A 313 -1.53 -0.13 -26.28
CA ARG A 313 -2.49 0.99 -26.47
C ARG A 313 -3.95 0.52 -26.58
N ASN A 314 -4.21 -0.74 -26.90
CA ASN A 314 -5.54 -1.34 -26.80
C ASN A 314 -5.86 -1.80 -25.37
N LEU A 315 -4.86 -2.25 -24.62
CA LEU A 315 -4.96 -2.64 -23.22
C LEU A 315 -5.21 -1.43 -22.31
N GLU A 316 -4.52 -0.31 -22.58
CA GLU A 316 -4.72 0.99 -21.94
C GLU A 316 -6.19 1.44 -21.98
N ARG A 317 -6.82 1.36 -23.16
CA ARG A 317 -8.25 1.67 -23.36
C ARG A 317 -9.22 0.64 -22.76
N LYS A 318 -8.72 -0.49 -22.25
CA LYS A 318 -9.47 -1.56 -21.60
C LYS A 318 -9.24 -1.62 -20.09
N GLN A 319 -8.54 -0.64 -19.53
CA GLN A 319 -8.40 -0.51 -18.09
C GLN A 319 -9.80 -0.44 -17.44
N PRO A 320 -10.01 -1.12 -16.29
CA PRO A 320 -11.23 -0.92 -15.50
C PRO A 320 -11.35 0.55 -15.10
N GLN A 321 -12.56 1.11 -15.18
CA GLN A 321 -12.87 2.42 -14.60
C GLN A 321 -12.57 2.41 -13.10
N TRP A 322 -12.34 3.58 -12.53
CA TRP A 322 -12.12 3.72 -11.10
C TRP A 322 -13.45 3.65 -10.34
N THR A 323 -13.43 2.99 -9.19
CA THR A 323 -14.55 3.03 -8.24
C THR A 323 -14.66 4.41 -7.59
N ARG A 324 -15.76 4.67 -6.89
CA ARG A 324 -15.93 5.90 -6.08
C ARG A 324 -14.84 6.00 -5.01
N VAL A 325 -14.50 4.89 -4.36
CA VAL A 325 -13.44 4.83 -3.34
C VAL A 325 -12.07 5.11 -3.95
N GLU A 326 -11.72 4.49 -5.07
CA GLU A 326 -10.45 4.75 -5.79
C GLU A 326 -10.34 6.21 -6.25
N SER A 327 -11.46 6.83 -6.67
CA SER A 327 -11.48 8.23 -7.10
C SER A 327 -11.34 9.22 -5.95
N PHE A 328 -11.99 8.95 -4.81
CA PHE A 328 -11.90 9.77 -3.60
C PHE A 328 -10.53 9.66 -2.91
N THR A 329 -9.90 8.49 -2.97
CA THR A 329 -8.62 8.21 -2.29
C THR A 329 -7.39 8.68 -3.08
N LEU A 330 -7.56 9.23 -4.29
CA LEU A 330 -6.46 9.75 -5.09
C LEU A 330 -5.70 10.86 -4.36
N GLY A 331 -4.39 10.69 -4.22
CA GLY A 331 -3.52 11.61 -3.47
C GLY A 331 -3.36 11.28 -1.99
N TYR A 332 -4.26 10.47 -1.40
CA TYR A 332 -4.15 9.97 -0.03
C TYR A 332 -3.45 8.59 0.07
N GLN A 333 -3.24 7.91 -1.06
CA GLN A 333 -2.54 6.63 -1.17
C GLN A 333 -1.13 6.69 -0.55
N ASP A 334 -0.89 5.85 0.45
CA ASP A 334 0.33 5.79 1.27
C ASP A 334 0.72 7.14 1.93
N TYR A 335 -0.23 8.07 2.11
CA TYR A 335 0.01 9.36 2.75
C TYR A 335 -0.19 9.25 4.27
N LEU A 336 0.88 9.52 5.03
CA LEU A 336 0.90 9.45 6.49
C LEU A 336 0.19 10.67 7.10
N GLN A 337 -0.95 10.44 7.76
CA GLN A 337 -1.71 11.48 8.47
C GLN A 337 -1.76 11.16 9.97
N ALA A 338 -1.58 12.17 10.82
CA ALA A 338 -1.79 11.99 12.26
C ALA A 338 -3.28 11.68 12.53
N PRO A 339 -3.60 10.71 13.40
CA PRO A 339 -4.96 10.49 13.88
C PRO A 339 -5.54 11.78 14.49
N LEU A 340 -6.81 12.03 14.26
CA LEU A 340 -7.47 13.20 14.81
C LEU A 340 -7.63 13.05 16.33
N GLN A 341 -7.68 14.19 17.03
CA GLN A 341 -7.94 14.22 18.47
C GLN A 341 -9.08 15.20 18.77
N PRO A 342 -10.34 14.90 18.37
CA PRO A 342 -11.45 15.84 18.50
C PRO A 342 -11.74 16.21 19.96
N LEU A 343 -11.38 15.35 20.92
CA LEU A 343 -11.53 15.64 22.35
C LEU A 343 -10.62 16.78 22.81
N THR A 344 -9.36 16.80 22.36
CA THR A 344 -8.34 17.77 22.75
C THR A 344 -8.34 19.02 21.87
N VAL A 345 -8.57 18.86 20.56
CA VAL A 345 -8.47 19.92 19.56
C VAL A 345 -9.83 20.18 18.91
N ASN A 346 -10.21 21.45 18.76
CA ASN A 346 -11.42 21.82 18.01
C ASN A 346 -11.16 21.69 16.51
N LEU A 347 -11.87 20.79 15.85
CA LEU A 347 -11.73 20.54 14.41
C LEU A 347 -12.13 21.76 13.56
N GLU A 348 -11.50 21.89 12.40
CA GLU A 348 -11.80 22.90 11.40
C GLU A 348 -13.03 22.53 10.55
N SER A 349 -13.68 23.53 9.93
CA SER A 349 -14.89 23.32 9.11
C SER A 349 -14.64 22.38 7.92
N VAL A 350 -13.43 22.39 7.34
CA VAL A 350 -13.08 21.50 6.22
C VAL A 350 -13.02 20.03 6.65
N THR A 351 -12.61 19.74 7.89
CA THR A 351 -12.56 18.38 8.43
C THR A 351 -13.97 17.78 8.55
N TYR A 352 -14.92 18.57 9.08
CA TYR A 352 -16.33 18.17 9.10
C TYR A 352 -16.91 17.97 7.69
N GLU A 353 -16.54 18.83 6.74
CA GLU A 353 -17.00 18.70 5.35
C GLU A 353 -16.54 17.40 4.70
N VAL A 354 -15.28 17.00 4.90
CA VAL A 354 -14.76 15.70 4.44
C VAL A 354 -15.57 14.54 5.04
N PHE A 355 -15.82 14.55 6.36
CA PHE A 355 -16.65 13.53 7.01
C PHE A 355 -18.08 13.46 6.45
N GLU A 356 -18.67 14.61 6.12
CA GLU A 356 -20.03 14.76 5.59
C GLU A 356 -20.17 14.31 4.12
N THR A 357 -19.06 14.13 3.38
CA THR A 357 -19.09 13.61 2.00
C THR A 357 -19.46 12.12 1.88
N ASP A 358 -19.45 11.37 2.98
CA ASP A 358 -19.76 9.94 3.03
C ASP A 358 -21.28 9.70 3.24
N PRO A 359 -22.03 9.28 2.20
CA PRO A 359 -23.46 9.01 2.35
C PRO A 359 -23.73 7.70 3.08
N VAL A 360 -22.83 6.71 2.96
CA VAL A 360 -23.00 5.34 3.49
C VAL A 360 -23.03 5.40 5.01
N LYS A 361 -22.05 6.06 5.62
CA LYS A 361 -21.99 6.26 7.07
C LYS A 361 -23.30 6.81 7.63
N TYR A 362 -23.75 7.97 7.14
CA TYR A 362 -24.93 8.64 7.70
C TYR A 362 -26.26 7.96 7.35
N GLU A 363 -26.35 7.22 6.24
CA GLU A 363 -27.50 6.38 5.95
C GLU A 363 -27.59 5.18 6.92
N TRP A 364 -26.46 4.57 7.28
CA TRP A 364 -26.42 3.48 8.26
C TRP A 364 -26.80 3.94 9.67
N TYR A 365 -26.33 5.12 10.09
CA TYR A 365 -26.82 5.74 11.34
C TYR A 365 -28.33 6.02 11.29
N GLU A 366 -28.88 6.56 10.18
CA GLU A 366 -30.33 6.76 10.02
C GLU A 366 -31.10 5.45 10.19
N ARG A 367 -30.66 4.37 9.51
CA ARG A 367 -31.26 3.02 9.63
C ARG A 367 -31.19 2.46 11.05
N ALA A 368 -30.05 2.62 11.73
CA ALA A 368 -29.87 2.15 13.11
C ALA A 368 -30.83 2.87 14.08
N ILE A 369 -30.93 4.20 13.98
CA ILE A 369 -31.84 5.01 14.80
C ILE A 369 -33.30 4.66 14.48
N ALA A 370 -33.67 4.54 13.21
CA ALA A 370 -35.03 4.21 12.80
C ALA A 370 -35.44 2.81 13.29
N LYS A 371 -34.52 1.84 13.28
CA LYS A 371 -34.74 0.50 13.83
C LYS A 371 -34.89 0.51 15.35
N ALA A 372 -34.03 1.23 16.07
CA ALA A 372 -34.13 1.37 17.52
C ALA A 372 -35.44 2.03 17.96
N LEU A 373 -35.91 3.05 17.25
CA LEU A 373 -37.21 3.70 17.50
C LEU A 373 -38.39 2.77 17.21
N LYS A 374 -38.39 2.05 16.08
CA LYS A 374 -39.42 1.06 15.75
C LYS A 374 -39.49 -0.05 16.82
N ASP A 375 -38.35 -0.56 17.24
CA ASP A 375 -38.26 -1.56 18.31
C ASP A 375 -38.75 -0.99 19.66
N TRP A 376 -38.51 0.29 19.96
CA TRP A 376 -39.03 0.95 21.16
C TRP A 376 -40.57 0.97 21.21
N GLY A 377 -41.20 1.34 20.09
CA GLY A 377 -42.66 1.36 19.95
C GLY A 377 -43.28 -0.05 19.93
N LEU A 378 -42.68 -0.99 19.21
CA LEU A 378 -43.15 -2.38 19.12
C LEU A 378 -43.07 -3.11 20.45
N GLU A 379 -41.97 -2.95 21.18
CA GLU A 379 -41.75 -3.56 22.51
C GLU A 379 -42.47 -2.78 23.63
N LYS A 380 -43.13 -1.65 23.31
CA LYS A 380 -43.88 -0.77 24.23
C LYS A 380 -43.05 -0.33 25.44
N LYS A 381 -41.78 0.01 25.21
CA LYS A 381 -40.88 0.48 26.27
C LYS A 381 -41.38 1.81 26.83
N PRO A 382 -41.35 2.02 28.16
CA PRO A 382 -41.66 3.31 28.76
C PRO A 382 -40.65 4.36 28.27
N THR A 383 -41.12 5.59 28.06
CA THR A 383 -40.28 6.74 27.68
C THR A 383 -39.84 7.52 28.91
N SER A 384 -38.67 8.15 28.83
CA SER A 384 -38.16 9.02 29.90
C SER A 384 -38.81 10.41 29.91
N SER A 385 -39.39 10.87 28.79
CA SER A 385 -40.17 12.10 28.74
C SER A 385 -41.59 11.91 29.30
N GLN A 386 -42.07 12.87 30.08
CA GLN A 386 -43.43 12.88 30.64
C GLN A 386 -44.51 12.99 29.55
N ASP A 387 -44.17 13.55 28.39
CA ASP A 387 -45.09 13.79 27.29
C ASP A 387 -45.25 12.54 26.38
N GLY A 388 -44.64 11.40 26.75
CA GLY A 388 -44.70 10.14 25.98
C GLY A 388 -43.73 10.04 24.80
N ARG A 389 -42.84 11.02 24.62
CA ARG A 389 -41.84 11.07 23.53
C ARG A 389 -40.54 10.36 23.93
N VAL A 390 -39.89 9.70 22.98
CA VAL A 390 -38.61 9.02 23.22
C VAL A 390 -37.49 10.06 23.30
N VAL A 391 -36.71 10.06 24.39
CA VAL A 391 -35.65 11.07 24.62
C VAL A 391 -34.36 10.64 23.92
N LEU A 392 -33.94 11.40 22.91
CA LEU A 392 -32.72 11.16 22.14
C LEU A 392 -31.65 12.20 22.47
N ALA A 393 -30.40 11.79 22.61
CA ALA A 393 -29.26 12.68 22.73
C ALA A 393 -28.16 12.35 21.70
N VAL A 394 -27.88 13.28 20.79
CA VAL A 394 -26.70 13.22 19.91
C VAL A 394 -25.53 13.86 20.65
N VAL A 395 -24.52 13.06 21.01
CA VAL A 395 -23.34 13.51 21.77
C VAL A 395 -22.11 13.59 20.86
N GLY A 396 -21.54 14.80 20.72
CA GLY A 396 -20.57 15.10 19.66
C GLY A 396 -21.27 15.37 18.33
N ALA A 397 -22.20 16.34 18.30
CA ALA A 397 -23.08 16.59 17.16
C ALA A 397 -22.39 17.21 15.94
N GLY A 398 -21.18 17.77 16.07
CA GLY A 398 -20.45 18.41 14.98
C GLY A 398 -21.24 19.54 14.34
N ARG A 399 -21.39 19.52 13.01
CA ARG A 399 -22.25 20.46 12.27
C ARG A 399 -23.72 20.00 12.16
N GLY A 400 -24.09 18.89 12.79
CA GLY A 400 -25.45 18.37 12.87
C GLY A 400 -25.92 17.35 11.82
N PRO A 401 -25.05 16.58 11.11
CA PRO A 401 -25.54 15.56 10.19
C PRO A 401 -26.35 14.49 10.94
N LEU A 402 -25.83 13.94 12.06
CA LEU A 402 -26.54 12.96 12.88
C LEU A 402 -27.84 13.49 13.49
N VAL A 403 -27.91 14.77 13.86
CA VAL A 403 -29.14 15.43 14.35
C VAL A 403 -30.21 15.39 13.26
N SER A 404 -29.84 15.73 12.02
CA SER A 404 -30.75 15.67 10.86
C SER A 404 -31.17 14.24 10.51
N ARG A 405 -30.27 13.26 10.66
CA ARG A 405 -30.57 11.83 10.49
C ARG A 405 -31.51 11.30 11.57
N ALA A 406 -31.36 11.72 12.82
CA ALA A 406 -32.25 11.33 13.92
C ALA A 406 -33.70 11.84 13.71
N ILE A 407 -33.86 13.08 13.24
CA ILE A 407 -35.17 13.64 12.88
C ILE A 407 -35.83 12.83 11.74
N ARG A 408 -35.07 12.50 10.68
CA ARG A 408 -35.56 11.65 9.58
C ARG A 408 -35.96 10.26 10.04
N ALA A 409 -35.12 9.62 10.85
CA ALA A 409 -35.37 8.31 11.42
C ALA A 409 -36.64 8.27 12.29
N SER A 410 -36.94 9.34 13.05
CA SER A 410 -38.19 9.49 13.80
C SER A 410 -39.42 9.55 12.89
N VAL A 411 -39.37 10.35 11.81
CA VAL A 411 -40.44 10.42 10.81
C VAL A 411 -40.64 9.08 10.09
N GLU A 412 -39.56 8.37 9.76
CA GLU A 412 -39.63 7.04 9.13
C GLU A 412 -40.14 5.94 10.09
N ALA A 413 -39.83 6.06 11.38
CA ALA A 413 -40.31 5.16 12.41
C ALA A 413 -41.78 5.42 12.83
N GLY A 414 -42.29 6.64 12.61
CA GLY A 414 -43.58 7.07 13.14
C GLY A 414 -43.58 7.20 14.67
N VAL A 415 -42.44 7.58 15.25
CA VAL A 415 -42.23 7.68 16.71
C VAL A 415 -41.80 9.09 17.06
N ASP A 416 -42.59 9.78 17.88
CA ASP A 416 -42.29 11.14 18.32
C ASP A 416 -41.08 11.16 19.29
N ILE A 417 -40.15 12.07 19.03
CA ILE A 417 -38.90 12.21 19.79
C ILE A 417 -38.79 13.56 20.50
N GLU A 418 -37.94 13.58 21.52
CA GLU A 418 -37.42 14.78 22.16
C GLU A 418 -35.90 14.79 21.97
N LEU A 419 -35.38 15.68 21.13
CA LEU A 419 -34.00 15.61 20.65
C LEU A 419 -33.09 16.65 21.31
N TRP A 420 -32.02 16.16 21.92
CA TRP A 420 -30.92 16.95 22.49
C TRP A 420 -29.67 16.80 21.61
N ALA A 421 -28.94 17.89 21.38
CA ALA A 421 -27.69 17.87 20.62
C ALA A 421 -26.57 18.56 21.41
N LEU A 422 -25.52 17.79 21.73
CA LEU A 422 -24.37 18.23 22.49
C LEU A 422 -23.15 18.44 21.59
N GLU A 423 -22.50 19.59 21.74
CA GLU A 423 -21.21 19.87 21.11
C GLU A 423 -20.35 20.75 22.04
N LYS A 424 -19.04 20.48 22.12
CA LYS A 424 -18.09 21.26 22.92
C LYS A 424 -17.37 22.32 22.07
N ASN A 425 -17.19 22.07 20.78
CA ASN A 425 -16.53 22.96 19.84
C ASN A 425 -17.44 24.17 19.57
N GLN A 426 -17.11 25.31 20.20
CA GLN A 426 -17.83 26.58 20.06
C GLN A 426 -18.08 26.97 18.59
N ASN A 427 -17.15 26.65 17.69
CA ASN A 427 -17.26 26.98 16.27
C ASN A 427 -18.34 26.14 15.57
N ALA A 428 -18.37 24.84 15.85
CA ALA A 428 -19.40 23.93 15.34
C ALA A 428 -20.77 24.22 16.00
N PHE A 429 -20.79 24.58 17.29
CA PHE A 429 -22.00 24.95 18.01
C PHE A 429 -22.74 26.15 17.38
N VAL A 430 -22.02 27.18 16.91
CA VAL A 430 -22.63 28.31 16.17
C VAL A 430 -23.28 27.85 14.86
N HIS A 431 -22.76 26.80 14.22
CA HIS A 431 -23.41 26.19 13.06
C HIS A 431 -24.70 25.46 13.47
N LEU A 432 -24.67 24.67 14.55
CA LEU A 432 -25.86 23.98 15.09
C LEU A 432 -26.99 24.95 15.44
N GLN A 433 -26.68 26.12 16.04
CA GLN A 433 -27.67 27.17 16.33
C GLN A 433 -28.41 27.61 15.06
N ARG A 434 -27.66 27.93 13.99
CA ARG A 434 -28.23 28.34 12.70
C ARG A 434 -29.03 27.22 12.03
N GLN A 435 -28.56 25.98 12.11
CA GLN A 435 -29.30 24.81 11.60
C GLN A 435 -30.61 24.59 12.35
N ASN A 436 -30.62 24.77 13.67
CA ASN A 436 -31.83 24.64 14.47
C ASN A 436 -32.86 25.71 14.12
N GLU A 437 -32.44 26.96 13.96
CA GLU A 437 -33.32 28.07 13.53
C GLU A 437 -33.84 27.89 12.09
N ALA A 438 -32.96 27.56 11.14
CA ALA A 438 -33.30 27.58 9.70
C ALA A 438 -33.86 26.28 9.14
N VAL A 439 -33.51 25.12 9.72
CA VAL A 439 -33.81 23.78 9.16
C VAL A 439 -34.62 22.92 10.12
N TRP A 440 -34.27 22.90 11.41
CA TRP A 440 -35.00 22.09 12.40
C TRP A 440 -36.16 22.83 13.09
N GLY A 441 -36.41 24.10 12.75
CA GLY A 441 -37.55 24.88 13.25
C GLY A 441 -37.57 25.11 14.76
N GLY A 442 -36.40 25.10 15.41
CA GLY A 442 -36.27 25.20 16.87
C GLY A 442 -36.64 23.93 17.65
N SER A 443 -36.86 22.80 16.97
CA SER A 443 -37.29 21.54 17.61
C SER A 443 -36.21 20.80 18.41
N VAL A 444 -34.93 21.18 18.25
CA VAL A 444 -33.79 20.53 18.91
C VAL A 444 -33.30 21.36 20.09
N THR A 445 -33.09 20.73 21.24
CA THR A 445 -32.46 21.40 22.39
C THR A 445 -30.94 21.33 22.29
N LEU A 446 -30.30 22.48 22.06
CA LEU A 446 -28.85 22.57 21.89
C LEU A 446 -28.11 22.80 23.21
N VAL A 447 -27.05 22.04 23.46
CA VAL A 447 -26.23 22.11 24.67
C VAL A 447 -24.76 22.31 24.29
N HIS A 448 -24.20 23.48 24.63
CA HIS A 448 -22.77 23.74 24.48
C HIS A 448 -22.02 23.22 25.72
N SER A 449 -21.48 22.01 25.64
CA SER A 449 -20.79 21.36 26.76
C SER A 449 -19.92 20.20 26.30
N ASP A 450 -18.87 19.91 27.08
CA ASP A 450 -18.27 18.57 27.08
C ASP A 450 -19.29 17.59 27.67
N MET A 451 -19.57 16.50 26.95
CA MET A 451 -20.60 15.54 27.33
C MET A 451 -20.35 14.92 28.72
N ARG A 452 -19.08 14.73 29.11
CA ARG A 452 -18.67 14.20 30.41
C ARG A 452 -19.01 15.14 31.58
N SER A 453 -19.29 16.41 31.29
CA SER A 453 -19.70 17.42 32.28
C SER A 453 -21.20 17.68 32.31
N TRP A 454 -21.97 17.16 31.34
CA TRP A 454 -23.41 17.36 31.26
C TRP A 454 -24.15 16.64 32.40
N LYS A 455 -25.32 17.16 32.79
CA LYS A 455 -26.20 16.61 33.83
C LYS A 455 -27.47 15.96 33.28
N GLY A 456 -27.53 15.80 31.96
CA GLY A 456 -28.67 15.23 31.26
C GLY A 456 -29.76 16.26 30.92
N PRO A 457 -30.80 15.80 30.22
CA PRO A 457 -32.01 16.56 29.93
C PRO A 457 -32.57 17.21 31.18
N VAL A 458 -33.19 18.39 31.04
CA VAL A 458 -33.71 19.16 32.18
C VAL A 458 -35.04 19.83 31.84
N ARG A 459 -35.99 19.70 32.76
CA ARG A 459 -37.30 20.37 32.71
C ARG A 459 -37.39 21.37 33.85
N GLU A 460 -37.96 22.54 33.57
CA GLU A 460 -38.32 23.53 34.58
C GLU A 460 -39.73 23.23 35.08
N ILE A 461 -39.89 23.05 36.39
CA ILE A 461 -41.21 22.95 37.01
C ILE A 461 -41.79 24.36 37.17
N GLN A 462 -42.95 24.61 36.55
CA GLN A 462 -43.71 25.83 36.78
C GLN A 462 -44.36 25.78 38.16
N ALA A 463 -44.23 26.88 38.92
CA ALA A 463 -44.61 26.93 40.33
C ALA A 463 -46.12 27.18 40.50
N GLU A 464 -46.95 26.17 40.24
CA GLU A 464 -48.40 26.24 40.45
C GLU A 464 -48.89 25.42 41.67
N ASP A 465 -48.10 24.47 42.18
CA ASP A 465 -48.50 23.56 43.29
C ASP A 465 -47.67 23.69 44.60
N LEU A 466 -46.75 24.66 44.71
CA LEU A 466 -45.99 24.90 45.95
C LEU A 466 -46.01 26.38 46.37
N ALA A 467 -46.55 26.63 47.55
CA ALA A 467 -46.59 27.96 48.14
C ALA A 467 -45.20 28.45 48.57
N ALA A 468 -44.93 29.73 48.30
CA ALA A 468 -43.80 30.55 48.74
C ALA A 468 -42.41 30.30 48.11
N GLU A 469 -41.93 31.34 47.42
CA GLU A 469 -40.54 31.83 47.36
C GLU A 469 -39.39 30.81 47.17
N THR A 470 -39.60 29.79 46.34
CA THR A 470 -38.52 28.92 45.88
C THR A 470 -38.22 29.13 44.39
N LYS A 471 -36.92 29.18 44.04
CA LYS A 471 -36.45 29.29 42.65
C LYS A 471 -37.00 28.13 41.81
N PRO A 472 -37.20 28.30 40.49
CA PRO A 472 -37.68 27.21 39.63
C PRO A 472 -36.80 25.97 39.78
N SER A 473 -37.42 24.89 40.25
CA SER A 473 -36.75 23.61 40.50
C SER A 473 -36.49 22.92 39.16
N LYS A 474 -35.21 22.77 38.82
CA LYS A 474 -34.76 22.02 37.65
C LYS A 474 -34.72 20.53 37.98
N VAL A 475 -35.48 19.74 37.25
CA VAL A 475 -35.50 18.28 37.40
C VAL A 475 -34.89 17.64 36.16
N HIS A 476 -33.93 16.76 36.40
CA HIS A 476 -33.29 15.95 35.37
C HIS A 476 -34.02 14.62 35.18
N TYR A 477 -34.01 14.11 33.96
CA TYR A 477 -34.61 12.82 33.58
C TYR A 477 -33.69 12.06 32.63
N PRO A 478 -33.84 10.72 32.51
CA PRO A 478 -32.93 9.91 31.70
C PRO A 478 -33.09 10.16 30.20
N ILE A 479 -32.10 9.69 29.45
CA ILE A 479 -32.08 9.60 27.99
C ILE A 479 -32.46 8.18 27.59
N ASP A 480 -33.35 8.03 26.62
CA ASP A 480 -33.77 6.71 26.13
C ASP A 480 -32.78 6.15 25.09
N ILE A 481 -32.27 7.00 24.19
CA ILE A 481 -31.29 6.61 23.16
C ILE A 481 -30.15 7.66 23.06
N ILE A 482 -28.91 7.24 23.27
CA ILE A 482 -27.70 8.04 23.00
C ILE A 482 -27.16 7.68 21.61
N ILE A 483 -26.74 8.69 20.84
CA ILE A 483 -26.22 8.57 19.48
C ILE A 483 -24.87 9.32 19.41
N SER A 484 -23.83 8.70 18.87
CA SER A 484 -22.49 9.31 18.75
C SER A 484 -21.72 8.81 17.54
N GLU A 485 -20.83 9.65 17.00
CA GLU A 485 -19.79 9.29 16.03
C GLU A 485 -18.45 9.77 16.59
N LEU A 486 -17.87 8.98 17.50
CA LEU A 486 -16.59 9.28 18.17
C LEU A 486 -15.52 8.23 17.84
N LEU A 487 -15.74 7.46 16.77
CA LEU A 487 -14.87 6.35 16.37
C LEU A 487 -13.76 6.85 15.45
N GLY A 488 -12.52 6.50 15.78
CA GLY A 488 -11.39 6.66 14.87
C GLY A 488 -11.17 5.43 13.99
N SER A 489 -10.13 5.46 13.14
CA SER A 489 -9.70 4.35 12.26
C SER A 489 -9.45 3.01 12.95
N PHE A 490 -9.26 3.01 14.27
CA PHE A 490 -9.07 1.85 15.13
C PHE A 490 -10.17 1.69 16.19
N GLY A 491 -11.32 2.34 15.99
CA GLY A 491 -12.45 2.33 16.93
C GLY A 491 -12.21 3.25 18.11
N ASP A 492 -11.43 2.80 19.10
CA ASP A 492 -11.23 3.49 20.38
C ASP A 492 -10.22 4.66 20.35
N ASN A 493 -9.42 4.80 19.28
CA ASN A 493 -8.31 5.76 19.22
C ASN A 493 -8.69 7.26 19.23
N GLU A 494 -9.98 7.60 19.28
CA GLU A 494 -10.49 8.97 19.48
C GLU A 494 -11.21 9.15 20.84
N LEU A 495 -10.98 8.23 21.77
CA LEU A 495 -11.47 8.23 23.15
C LEU A 495 -13.01 8.12 23.26
N SER A 496 -13.64 7.40 22.34
CA SER A 496 -15.05 7.04 22.42
C SER A 496 -15.44 6.37 23.75
N PRO A 497 -14.66 5.41 24.32
CA PRO A 497 -15.01 4.79 25.59
C PRO A 497 -15.10 5.83 26.73
N GLU A 498 -14.06 6.65 26.88
CA GLU A 498 -13.95 7.68 27.93
C GLU A 498 -15.02 8.77 27.81
N CYS A 499 -15.46 9.06 26.58
CA CYS A 499 -16.54 10.01 26.32
C CYS A 499 -17.92 9.44 26.65
N LEU A 500 -18.19 8.19 26.25
CA LEU A 500 -19.49 7.54 26.45
C LEU A 500 -19.70 7.09 27.90
N ASP A 501 -18.68 6.57 28.58
CA ASP A 501 -18.70 6.30 30.03
C ASP A 501 -19.10 7.56 30.82
N GLY A 502 -18.71 8.75 30.33
CA GLY A 502 -19.05 10.04 30.93
C GLY A 502 -20.52 10.46 30.81
N VAL A 503 -21.30 9.86 29.91
CA VAL A 503 -22.76 10.12 29.75
C VAL A 503 -23.63 8.90 30.05
N GLU A 504 -23.06 7.72 30.26
CA GLU A 504 -23.83 6.50 30.55
C GLU A 504 -24.73 6.64 31.79
N HIS A 505 -24.28 7.37 32.82
CA HIS A 505 -25.07 7.66 34.02
C HIS A 505 -26.37 8.47 33.76
N LEU A 506 -26.52 9.04 32.56
CA LEU A 506 -27.70 9.79 32.11
C LEU A 506 -28.67 8.91 31.29
N LEU A 507 -28.26 7.70 30.90
CA LEU A 507 -29.05 6.80 30.09
C LEU A 507 -30.08 6.04 30.95
N ASN A 508 -31.23 5.72 30.37
CA ASN A 508 -32.28 4.91 30.98
C ASN A 508 -31.71 3.53 31.43
N PRO A 509 -31.69 3.22 32.73
CA PRO A 509 -30.91 2.10 33.28
C PRO A 509 -31.49 0.71 32.98
N VAL A 510 -32.70 0.63 32.42
CA VAL A 510 -33.39 -0.64 32.12
C VAL A 510 -33.57 -0.85 30.61
N HIS A 511 -33.82 0.22 29.87
CA HIS A 511 -34.19 0.15 28.46
C HIS A 511 -33.29 0.97 27.53
N GLY A 512 -32.33 1.70 28.09
CA GLY A 512 -31.44 2.60 27.37
C GLY A 512 -30.66 1.92 26.24
N ILE A 513 -30.53 2.63 25.12
CA ILE A 513 -29.77 2.18 23.95
C ILE A 513 -28.63 3.17 23.68
N SER A 514 -27.43 2.65 23.41
CA SER A 514 -26.36 3.43 22.77
C SER A 514 -26.22 3.03 21.30
N ILE A 515 -25.98 4.03 20.46
CA ILE A 515 -25.61 3.89 19.05
C ILE A 515 -24.26 4.64 18.87
N PRO A 516 -23.13 3.94 18.66
CA PRO A 516 -23.00 2.49 18.53
C PRO A 516 -23.25 1.72 19.83
N THR A 517 -23.74 0.48 19.69
CA THR A 517 -23.91 -0.48 20.79
C THR A 517 -22.58 -1.15 21.15
N SER A 518 -21.72 -1.42 20.17
CA SER A 518 -20.38 -1.97 20.41
C SER A 518 -19.44 -1.74 19.24
N TYR A 519 -18.13 -1.83 19.50
CA TYR A 519 -17.10 -1.82 18.47
C TYR A 519 -15.88 -2.63 18.89
N SER A 520 -15.10 -3.05 17.90
CA SER A 520 -13.93 -3.92 18.08
C SER A 520 -12.80 -3.58 17.11
N SER A 521 -11.60 -3.50 17.65
CA SER A 521 -10.38 -3.04 16.98
C SER A 521 -9.64 -4.27 16.46
N HIS A 522 -9.16 -4.23 15.21
CA HIS A 522 -8.73 -5.41 14.45
C HIS A 522 -7.33 -5.20 13.86
N ILE A 523 -6.42 -6.17 14.02
CA ILE A 523 -5.00 -6.06 13.63
C ILE A 523 -4.59 -7.15 12.64
N THR A 524 -3.64 -6.83 11.74
CA THR A 524 -2.86 -7.79 10.95
C THR A 524 -1.45 -7.26 10.62
N PRO A 525 -0.40 -8.11 10.58
CA PRO A 525 0.97 -7.68 10.23
C PRO A 525 1.15 -7.50 8.71
N ILE A 526 1.81 -6.41 8.31
CA ILE A 526 1.99 -6.05 6.89
C ILE A 526 3.44 -5.73 6.51
N SER A 527 3.75 -5.95 5.24
CA SER A 527 4.93 -5.41 4.57
C SER A 527 4.54 -4.14 3.83
N ALA A 528 5.09 -2.99 4.22
CA ALA A 528 4.91 -1.69 3.56
C ALA A 528 6.26 -0.94 3.47
N PRO A 529 7.15 -1.37 2.55
CA PRO A 529 8.53 -0.85 2.48
C PRO A 529 8.56 0.65 2.15
N ARG A 530 7.59 1.14 1.38
CA ARG A 530 7.41 2.58 1.09
C ARG A 530 7.12 3.39 2.35
N LEU A 531 6.09 3.00 3.12
CA LEU A 531 5.73 3.69 4.38
C LEU A 531 6.88 3.67 5.37
N TYR A 532 7.60 2.53 5.46
CA TYR A 532 8.81 2.42 6.27
C TYR A 532 9.90 3.40 5.81
N ALA A 533 10.19 3.49 4.51
CA ALA A 533 11.18 4.43 3.98
C ALA A 533 10.80 5.91 4.23
N ASP A 534 9.52 6.25 4.08
CA ASP A 534 9.00 7.60 4.34
C ASP A 534 9.12 7.96 5.84
N ILE A 535 8.79 7.02 6.74
CA ILE A 535 8.99 7.16 8.19
C ILE A 535 10.47 7.31 8.55
N GLN A 536 11.36 6.47 8.01
CA GLN A 536 12.80 6.56 8.27
C GLN A 536 13.41 7.88 7.78
N ASN A 537 12.87 8.47 6.71
CA ASN A 537 13.26 9.80 6.24
C ASN A 537 12.77 10.91 7.18
N GLN A 538 11.52 10.85 7.64
CA GLN A 538 10.97 11.84 8.59
C GLN A 538 11.58 11.73 10.00
N THR A 539 12.02 10.54 10.41
CA THR A 539 12.68 10.28 11.70
C THR A 539 13.92 11.15 11.91
N LYS A 540 14.62 11.51 10.82
CA LYS A 540 15.80 12.41 10.83
C LYS A 540 15.46 13.81 11.34
N SER A 541 14.22 14.26 11.15
CA SER A 541 13.70 15.56 11.62
C SER A 541 12.83 15.45 12.88
N ASN A 542 12.12 14.34 13.08
CA ASN A 542 11.26 14.10 14.23
C ASN A 542 11.41 12.65 14.74
N PRO A 543 12.16 12.40 15.84
CA PRO A 543 12.38 11.07 16.38
C PRO A 543 11.12 10.35 16.90
N ALA A 544 9.99 11.04 17.09
CA ALA A 544 8.72 10.44 17.52
C ALA A 544 8.02 9.67 16.39
N VAL A 545 8.30 9.98 15.11
CA VAL A 545 7.56 9.47 13.95
C VAL A 545 7.31 7.94 13.97
N PRO A 546 8.29 7.05 14.27
CA PRO A 546 8.02 5.62 14.25
C PRO A 546 7.33 5.09 15.52
N GLU A 547 7.11 5.93 16.53
CA GLU A 547 6.29 5.68 17.73
C GLU A 547 4.84 6.17 17.53
N THR A 548 4.55 6.96 16.49
CA THR A 548 3.22 7.50 16.20
C THR A 548 2.43 6.53 15.30
N PRO A 549 1.18 6.17 15.63
CA PRO A 549 0.28 5.50 14.69
C PRO A 549 -0.27 6.51 13.67
N TYR A 550 -0.47 6.09 12.42
CA TYR A 550 -0.91 6.98 11.33
C TYR A 550 -2.20 6.51 10.66
N VAL A 551 -3.09 7.44 10.31
CA VAL A 551 -4.22 7.17 9.40
C VAL A 551 -3.71 7.20 7.96
N VAL A 552 -3.83 6.08 7.24
CA VAL A 552 -3.21 5.91 5.91
C VAL A 552 -4.15 5.12 5.00
N MET A 553 -4.39 5.64 3.79
CA MET A 553 -4.95 4.80 2.73
C MET A 553 -3.86 3.85 2.23
N LEU A 554 -3.75 2.69 2.87
CA LEU A 554 -2.76 1.66 2.55
C LEU A 554 -2.89 1.24 1.08
N HIS A 555 -1.82 1.41 0.29
CA HIS A 555 -1.81 1.06 -1.12
C HIS A 555 -0.62 0.15 -1.48
N ALA A 556 0.63 0.60 -1.26
CA ALA A 556 1.83 -0.17 -1.59
C ALA A 556 2.21 -1.10 -0.41
N PHE A 557 1.41 -2.14 -0.19
CA PHE A 557 1.61 -3.10 0.90
C PHE A 557 1.22 -4.55 0.55
N ASP A 558 1.67 -5.50 1.38
CA ASP A 558 1.28 -6.92 1.32
C ASP A 558 0.98 -7.46 2.73
N TYR A 559 0.00 -8.35 2.86
CA TYR A 559 -0.31 -9.03 4.12
C TYR A 559 0.70 -10.14 4.40
N LEU A 560 1.29 -10.17 5.60
CA LEU A 560 2.26 -11.23 5.94
C LEU A 560 1.59 -12.56 6.32
N SER A 561 0.37 -12.50 6.83
CA SER A 561 -0.34 -13.65 7.38
C SER A 561 -1.62 -13.84 6.59
N THR A 562 -1.69 -14.95 5.86
CA THR A 562 -2.82 -15.29 4.98
C THR A 562 -3.18 -16.77 5.14
N THR A 563 -4.42 -17.11 4.78
CA THR A 563 -4.84 -18.49 4.53
C THR A 563 -4.98 -18.72 3.03
N ALA A 564 -4.46 -19.86 2.57
CA ALA A 564 -4.73 -20.32 1.22
C ALA A 564 -6.23 -20.66 1.07
N PRO A 565 -6.86 -20.34 -0.08
CA PRO A 565 -8.26 -20.68 -0.33
C PRO A 565 -8.47 -22.20 -0.22
N ALA A 566 -9.55 -22.60 0.46
CA ALA A 566 -9.86 -24.00 0.70
C ALA A 566 -10.24 -24.69 -0.61
N ILE A 567 -9.33 -25.53 -1.13
CA ILE A 567 -9.62 -26.37 -2.30
C ILE A 567 -10.77 -27.29 -1.96
N SER A 568 -11.94 -27.03 -2.55
CA SER A 568 -13.13 -27.88 -2.44
C SER A 568 -12.89 -29.18 -3.21
N HIS A 569 -12.24 -30.14 -2.56
CA HIS A 569 -12.13 -31.53 -3.01
C HIS A 569 -13.51 -32.19 -3.01
N LEU A 570 -14.31 -31.89 -4.04
CA LEU A 570 -15.44 -32.71 -4.44
C LEU A 570 -14.93 -34.11 -4.76
N SER A 571 -15.44 -35.06 -4.00
CA SER A 571 -15.00 -36.45 -3.99
C SER A 571 -15.27 -37.15 -5.34
N SER A 572 -14.27 -37.89 -5.82
CA SER A 572 -14.53 -39.08 -6.62
C SER A 572 -13.65 -40.23 -6.13
N VAL A 573 -14.33 -41.24 -5.56
CA VAL A 573 -13.72 -42.52 -5.22
C VAL A 573 -13.76 -43.39 -6.47
N ALA A 574 -12.60 -43.71 -7.04
CA ALA A 574 -12.46 -44.81 -7.99
C ALA A 574 -11.03 -45.36 -7.96
N SER A 575 -10.90 -46.61 -7.54
CA SER A 575 -9.62 -47.33 -7.47
C SER A 575 -9.19 -47.83 -8.84
N SER A 576 -7.90 -47.72 -9.18
CA SER A 576 -7.14 -48.84 -9.77
C SER A 576 -5.65 -48.52 -9.84
N ALA A 577 -4.82 -49.54 -9.61
CA ALA A 577 -3.38 -49.45 -9.78
C ALA A 577 -3.01 -49.86 -11.22
N ALA A 578 -2.24 -49.01 -11.90
CA ALA A 578 -1.47 -49.38 -13.07
C ALA A 578 -0.25 -48.46 -13.18
N ALA A 579 0.96 -49.04 -13.17
CA ALA A 579 2.17 -48.30 -13.50
C ALA A 579 2.34 -48.31 -15.03
N SER A 580 2.44 -47.14 -15.65
CA SER A 580 2.86 -47.03 -17.05
C SER A 580 3.62 -45.73 -17.29
N THR A 581 4.85 -45.87 -17.77
CA THR A 581 5.70 -44.82 -18.31
C THR A 581 5.08 -44.21 -19.57
N SER A 582 4.79 -42.90 -19.55
CA SER A 582 4.52 -42.13 -20.76
C SER A 582 4.96 -40.68 -20.61
N ILE A 583 5.80 -40.22 -21.52
CA ILE A 583 6.20 -38.81 -21.66
C ILE A 583 4.97 -38.00 -22.08
N SER A 584 4.47 -37.14 -21.20
CA SER A 584 3.32 -36.27 -21.50
C SER A 584 3.76 -34.89 -22.00
N THR A 585 3.26 -34.52 -23.17
CA THR A 585 3.35 -33.17 -23.72
C THR A 585 2.71 -32.13 -22.77
N PRO A 586 3.28 -30.91 -22.65
CA PRO A 586 2.71 -29.88 -21.80
C PRO A 586 1.36 -29.39 -22.36
N SER A 587 0.31 -29.53 -21.55
CA SER A 587 -1.03 -29.00 -21.86
C SER A 587 -0.98 -27.49 -22.06
N ALA A 588 -1.53 -27.01 -23.18
CA ALA A 588 -1.50 -25.60 -23.57
C ALA A 588 -2.57 -24.72 -22.89
N THR A 589 -3.15 -25.20 -21.78
CA THR A 589 -4.18 -24.48 -21.02
C THR A 589 -3.56 -23.94 -19.73
N PRO A 590 -3.44 -22.61 -19.53
CA PRO A 590 -2.98 -22.09 -18.25
C PRO A 590 -3.99 -22.47 -17.16
N PRO A 591 -3.54 -22.77 -15.92
CA PRO A 591 -4.45 -23.04 -14.82
C PRO A 591 -5.37 -21.82 -14.60
N PRO A 592 -6.61 -22.03 -14.11
CA PRO A 592 -7.46 -20.92 -13.69
C PRO A 592 -6.73 -20.09 -12.63
N MET A 593 -7.01 -18.79 -12.60
CA MET A 593 -6.40 -17.88 -11.61
C MET A 593 -6.69 -18.43 -10.21
N LYS A 594 -5.62 -18.76 -9.46
CA LYS A 594 -5.72 -19.10 -8.05
C LYS A 594 -6.44 -17.93 -7.35
N GLU A 595 -7.45 -18.25 -6.55
CA GLU A 595 -8.10 -17.24 -5.70
C GLU A 595 -7.04 -16.57 -4.81
N VAL A 596 -7.23 -15.28 -4.54
CA VAL A 596 -6.27 -14.48 -3.76
C VAL A 596 -6.26 -15.00 -2.33
N ASP A 597 -5.07 -15.20 -1.77
CA ASP A 597 -4.88 -15.68 -0.40
C ASP A 597 -5.57 -14.70 0.59
N THR A 598 -6.40 -15.24 1.48
CA THR A 598 -7.26 -14.42 2.36
C THR A 598 -6.46 -13.95 3.57
N PRO A 599 -6.37 -12.64 3.87
CA PRO A 599 -5.59 -12.15 5.01
C PRO A 599 -6.17 -12.62 6.35
N ILE A 600 -5.29 -12.94 7.29
CA ILE A 600 -5.67 -13.24 8.68
C ILE A 600 -5.69 -11.92 9.44
N ILE A 601 -6.89 -11.44 9.73
CA ILE A 601 -7.15 -10.23 10.52
C ILE A 601 -7.82 -10.68 11.83
N GLN A 602 -7.26 -10.30 12.97
CA GLN A 602 -7.72 -10.76 14.29
C GLN A 602 -8.20 -9.58 15.14
N ALA A 603 -9.32 -9.78 15.84
CA ALA A 603 -9.81 -8.81 16.82
C ALA A 603 -8.83 -8.72 18.01
N ALA A 604 -8.42 -7.51 18.35
CA ALA A 604 -7.53 -7.19 19.45
C ALA A 604 -8.30 -7.07 20.79
N TRP A 605 -9.37 -6.27 20.79
CA TRP A 605 -10.29 -6.04 21.91
C TRP A 605 -11.59 -5.41 21.42
N SER A 606 -12.54 -5.21 22.34
CA SER A 606 -13.84 -4.58 22.08
C SER A 606 -14.31 -3.69 23.23
N PHE A 607 -15.22 -2.78 22.92
CA PHE A 607 -15.98 -1.97 23.87
C PHE A 607 -17.48 -2.11 23.56
N SER A 608 -18.32 -1.96 24.59
CA SER A 608 -19.77 -2.05 24.51
C SER A 608 -20.40 -0.91 25.30
N HIS A 609 -21.50 -0.38 24.79
CA HIS A 609 -22.22 0.75 25.34
C HIS A 609 -23.72 0.39 25.39
N PRO A 610 -24.37 0.35 26.58
CA PRO A 610 -23.82 0.62 27.91
C PRO A 610 -22.68 -0.33 28.31
N ASN A 611 -21.74 0.16 29.11
CA ASN A 611 -20.52 -0.50 29.53
C ASN A 611 -20.74 -1.21 30.87
N PRO A 612 -20.97 -2.54 30.88
CA PRO A 612 -21.28 -3.28 32.10
C PRO A 612 -20.15 -3.26 33.13
N ASN A 613 -18.93 -2.90 32.71
CA ASN A 613 -17.72 -2.93 33.52
C ASN A 613 -17.43 -1.63 34.28
N ILE A 614 -18.21 -0.55 34.09
CA ILE A 614 -18.05 0.67 34.91
C ILE A 614 -18.33 0.32 36.38
N PRO A 615 -17.38 0.53 37.31
CA PRO A 615 -17.59 0.26 38.74
C PRO A 615 -18.74 1.11 39.31
N GLU A 616 -19.55 0.57 40.23
CA GLU A 616 -20.71 1.30 40.79
C GLU A 616 -20.33 2.66 41.41
N GLU A 617 -19.18 2.74 42.09
CA GLU A 617 -18.63 3.99 42.64
C GLU A 617 -18.35 5.05 41.55
N SER A 618 -18.00 4.61 40.33
CA SER A 618 -17.76 5.48 39.18
C SER A 618 -19.05 5.88 38.45
N ARG A 619 -20.13 5.07 38.51
CA ARG A 619 -21.44 5.39 37.88
C ARG A 619 -22.14 6.61 38.49
N LEU A 620 -21.81 6.95 39.74
CA LEU A 620 -22.34 8.12 40.45
C LEU A 620 -21.41 9.34 40.36
N SER A 621 -20.23 9.21 39.74
CA SER A 621 -19.25 10.27 39.59
C SER A 621 -19.37 10.94 38.23
N ALA A 622 -19.32 12.28 38.21
CA ALA A 622 -19.16 13.06 36.97
C ALA A 622 -17.76 12.93 36.33
N ARG A 623 -16.85 12.19 36.97
CA ARG A 623 -15.53 11.83 36.46
C ARG A 623 -15.25 10.38 36.90
N PRO A 624 -15.71 9.37 36.14
CA PRO A 624 -15.37 7.97 36.42
C PRO A 624 -13.86 7.74 36.30
N SER A 625 -13.34 6.72 36.99
CA SER A 625 -11.95 6.29 36.81
C SER A 625 -11.87 5.38 35.59
N ASN A 626 -11.34 5.86 34.46
CA ASN A 626 -11.29 5.11 33.19
C ASN A 626 -10.27 3.94 33.17
N SER A 627 -9.76 3.51 34.32
CA SER A 627 -8.84 2.37 34.43
C SER A 627 -9.47 1.05 33.96
N HIS A 628 -10.79 0.91 34.00
CA HIS A 628 -11.50 -0.25 33.45
C HIS A 628 -11.50 -0.31 31.92
N ASN A 629 -11.08 0.76 31.21
CA ASN A 629 -10.93 0.76 29.75
C ASN A 629 -9.56 0.28 29.27
N THR A 630 -8.58 0.08 30.17
CA THR A 630 -7.29 -0.52 29.82
C THR A 630 -7.47 -1.91 29.20
N ARG A 631 -6.75 -2.20 28.11
CA ARG A 631 -6.77 -3.49 27.41
C ARG A 631 -5.35 -4.04 27.24
N GLN A 632 -5.25 -5.36 27.17
CA GLN A 632 -4.04 -6.06 26.78
C GLN A 632 -4.46 -7.30 25.97
N THR A 633 -3.75 -7.59 24.88
CA THR A 633 -3.99 -8.77 24.05
C THR A 633 -2.68 -9.36 23.55
N ARG A 634 -2.70 -10.63 23.13
CA ARG A 634 -1.55 -11.28 22.48
C ARG A 634 -2.04 -12.10 21.30
N LEU A 635 -1.93 -11.51 20.12
CA LEU A 635 -2.31 -12.15 18.85
C LEU A 635 -1.16 -12.99 18.30
N THR A 636 -1.47 -14.03 17.54
CA THR A 636 -0.46 -14.87 16.87
C THR A 636 -0.86 -15.08 15.41
N PHE A 637 0.00 -14.65 14.51
CA PHE A 637 -0.23 -14.66 13.07
C PHE A 637 0.68 -15.70 12.41
N PRO A 638 0.15 -16.77 11.78
CA PRO A 638 0.95 -17.69 11.02
C PRO A 638 1.35 -17.05 9.69
N CYS A 639 2.66 -16.94 9.45
CA CYS A 639 3.22 -16.50 8.16
C CYS A 639 3.85 -17.74 7.49
N THR A 640 3.24 -18.21 6.40
CA THR A 640 3.73 -19.38 5.64
C THR A 640 4.86 -19.00 4.68
N GLU A 641 4.81 -17.78 4.14
CA GLU A 641 5.80 -17.23 3.21
C GLU A 641 6.79 -16.32 3.95
N GLY A 642 8.03 -16.25 3.45
CA GLY A 642 9.04 -15.33 3.96
C GLY A 642 8.75 -13.87 3.59
N GLY A 643 8.98 -12.95 4.51
CA GLY A 643 8.78 -11.52 4.25
C GLY A 643 9.12 -10.62 5.45
N THR A 644 9.32 -9.33 5.17
CA THR A 644 9.67 -8.31 6.18
C THR A 644 8.41 -7.68 6.77
N CYS A 645 8.32 -7.63 8.11
CA CYS A 645 7.29 -6.88 8.81
C CYS A 645 7.75 -5.43 9.00
N HIS A 646 6.99 -4.50 8.42
CA HIS A 646 7.27 -3.07 8.50
C HIS A 646 6.38 -2.36 9.53
N GLY A 647 5.20 -2.93 9.79
CA GLY A 647 4.20 -2.41 10.72
C GLY A 647 2.96 -3.30 10.81
N LEU A 648 1.99 -2.85 11.60
CA LEU A 648 0.69 -3.49 11.73
C LEU A 648 -0.38 -2.60 11.07
N ALA A 649 -1.26 -3.19 10.27
CA ALA A 649 -2.47 -2.53 9.80
C ALA A 649 -3.58 -2.74 10.84
N GLY A 650 -4.27 -1.66 11.19
CA GLY A 650 -5.40 -1.63 12.10
C GLY A 650 -6.69 -1.18 11.42
N TYR A 651 -7.78 -1.83 11.81
CA TYR A 651 -9.15 -1.60 11.32
C TYR A 651 -10.12 -1.61 12.51
N PHE A 652 -11.39 -1.34 12.28
CA PHE A 652 -12.46 -1.57 13.25
C PHE A 652 -13.72 -2.13 12.61
N GLU A 653 -14.54 -2.77 13.45
CA GLU A 653 -15.94 -3.09 13.15
C GLU A 653 -16.82 -2.56 14.27
N THR A 654 -18.00 -2.05 13.95
CA THR A 654 -18.97 -1.54 14.93
C THR A 654 -20.38 -2.04 14.63
N VAL A 655 -21.08 -2.44 15.69
CA VAL A 655 -22.52 -2.65 15.69
C VAL A 655 -23.17 -1.34 16.09
N LEU A 656 -23.83 -0.66 15.14
CA LEU A 656 -24.58 0.54 15.43
C LEU A 656 -25.80 0.20 16.29
N TYR A 657 -26.62 -0.74 15.80
CA TYR A 657 -27.75 -1.31 16.54
C TYR A 657 -28.18 -2.65 15.92
N ARG A 658 -28.23 -3.72 16.73
CA ARG A 658 -28.59 -5.10 16.34
C ARG A 658 -27.76 -5.64 15.15
N ASP A 659 -28.34 -5.62 13.96
CA ASP A 659 -27.83 -6.11 12.67
C ASP A 659 -27.35 -4.98 11.74
N VAL A 660 -27.44 -3.73 12.16
CA VAL A 660 -26.89 -2.57 11.43
C VAL A 660 -25.44 -2.37 11.88
N GLU A 661 -24.50 -2.68 10.99
CA GLU A 661 -23.06 -2.67 11.26
C GLU A 661 -22.29 -1.78 10.28
N LEU A 662 -21.16 -1.22 10.73
CA LEU A 662 -20.14 -0.61 9.86
C LEU A 662 -18.80 -1.32 10.06
N SER A 663 -17.96 -1.34 9.02
CA SER A 663 -16.64 -2.00 9.05
C SER A 663 -15.64 -1.30 8.14
N THR A 664 -14.41 -1.14 8.64
CA THR A 664 -13.23 -0.85 7.81
C THR A 664 -12.36 -2.09 7.57
N ASN A 665 -12.70 -3.24 8.18
CA ASN A 665 -12.03 -4.51 7.93
C ASN A 665 -12.31 -4.98 6.49
N PRO A 666 -11.28 -5.12 5.63
CA PRO A 666 -11.45 -5.41 4.21
C PRO A 666 -12.11 -6.76 3.92
N LEU A 667 -12.17 -7.68 4.90
CA LEU A 667 -12.89 -8.96 4.77
C LEU A 667 -14.41 -8.82 4.91
N THR A 668 -14.90 -7.77 5.58
CA THR A 668 -16.32 -7.61 5.94
C THR A 668 -16.92 -6.29 5.46
N MET A 669 -16.11 -5.30 5.08
CA MET A 669 -16.53 -3.98 4.60
C MET A 669 -17.52 -4.08 3.43
N ASP A 670 -17.27 -4.92 2.42
CA ASP A 670 -18.17 -5.13 1.27
C ASP A 670 -19.56 -5.68 1.67
N ALA A 671 -19.65 -6.39 2.79
CA ALA A 671 -20.90 -6.96 3.30
C ALA A 671 -21.61 -6.03 4.30
N LYS A 672 -20.84 -5.33 5.14
CA LYS A 672 -21.37 -4.49 6.23
C LYS A 672 -21.60 -3.03 5.79
N SER A 673 -20.66 -2.42 5.09
CA SER A 673 -20.64 -0.99 4.76
C SER A 673 -19.89 -0.69 3.46
N LYS A 674 -20.38 -1.27 2.37
CA LYS A 674 -19.79 -1.15 1.04
C LYS A 674 -19.69 0.31 0.58
N ASP A 675 -18.59 0.66 -0.10
CA ASP A 675 -18.32 1.98 -0.67
C ASP A 675 -18.21 3.13 0.37
N MET A 676 -18.08 2.81 1.66
CA MET A 676 -17.79 3.77 2.74
C MET A 676 -16.38 4.37 2.59
N ILE A 677 -16.21 5.65 2.93
CA ILE A 677 -14.98 6.42 2.70
C ILE A 677 -14.50 7.23 3.92
N SER A 678 -15.28 7.30 5.00
CA SER A 678 -15.01 8.14 6.18
C SER A 678 -13.73 7.81 6.93
N TRP A 679 -13.26 6.57 6.89
CA TRP A 679 -12.11 6.09 7.66
C TRP A 679 -11.16 5.30 6.77
N PHE A 680 -9.93 5.77 6.64
CA PHE A 680 -8.84 4.93 6.15
C PHE A 680 -8.30 4.05 7.30
N PRO A 681 -7.63 2.92 6.99
CA PRO A 681 -6.95 2.12 8.00
C PRO A 681 -5.96 2.92 8.84
N ILE A 682 -5.69 2.44 10.05
CA ILE A 682 -4.56 2.94 10.85
C ILE A 682 -3.32 2.05 10.59
N TYR A 683 -2.14 2.63 10.71
CA TYR A 683 -0.85 1.97 10.54
C TYR A 683 -0.01 2.20 11.79
N PHE A 684 0.43 1.11 12.42
CA PHE A 684 1.35 1.12 13.57
C PHE A 684 2.76 0.75 13.08
N PRO A 685 3.72 1.70 13.00
CA PRO A 685 5.09 1.40 12.60
C PRO A 685 5.81 0.54 13.65
N LEU A 686 6.98 -0.02 13.30
CA LEU A 686 7.87 -0.65 14.28
C LEU A 686 9.14 0.21 14.48
N LYS A 687 9.45 0.55 15.74
CA LYS A 687 10.64 1.31 16.17
C LYS A 687 11.56 0.44 17.05
N THR A 688 12.16 1.09 18.05
CA THR A 688 13.02 0.64 19.13
C THR A 688 12.93 1.72 20.23
N ASP A 689 12.48 1.39 21.45
CA ASP A 689 12.30 2.21 22.70
C ASP A 689 10.97 3.04 22.96
N ASP A 690 10.82 3.69 24.15
CA ASP A 690 9.75 3.35 25.15
C ASP A 690 9.01 4.51 25.98
N ARG A 691 7.70 4.30 26.36
CA ARG A 691 6.82 4.78 27.53
C ARG A 691 5.86 6.03 27.60
N LYS A 692 4.59 5.79 28.04
CA LYS A 692 3.42 6.52 28.73
C LYS A 692 2.10 6.75 27.91
N VAL A 693 0.92 6.86 28.59
CA VAL A 693 -0.50 6.75 28.07
C VAL A 693 -0.71 6.81 26.55
N TRP A 694 -1.07 5.65 25.99
CA TRP A 694 -0.71 5.23 24.65
C TRP A 694 -1.25 3.85 24.26
N TYR A 695 -1.09 3.48 22.99
CA TYR A 695 -0.88 2.09 22.61
C TYR A 695 0.57 1.67 22.86
N GLU A 696 0.75 0.49 23.45
CA GLU A 696 2.02 -0.24 23.45
C GLU A 696 1.92 -1.46 22.52
N TRP A 697 2.91 -1.63 21.65
CA TRP A 697 2.98 -2.82 20.78
C TRP A 697 4.42 -3.28 20.55
N PHE A 698 4.60 -4.58 20.41
CA PHE A 698 5.85 -5.20 20.00
C PHE A 698 5.54 -6.52 19.26
N VAL A 699 6.48 -6.97 18.43
CA VAL A 699 6.33 -8.18 17.61
C VAL A 699 7.42 -9.18 17.97
N GLU A 700 7.05 -10.38 18.38
CA GLU A 700 7.96 -11.52 18.52
C GLU A 700 7.84 -12.46 17.31
N VAL A 701 8.95 -12.74 16.62
CA VAL A 701 9.01 -13.64 15.47
C VAL A 701 9.54 -15.00 15.89
N PHE A 702 8.84 -16.08 15.53
CA PHE A 702 9.22 -17.45 15.87
C PHE A 702 9.30 -18.35 14.65
N MET A 703 10.35 -19.16 14.58
CA MET A 703 10.49 -20.26 13.64
C MET A 703 10.13 -21.58 14.33
N HIS A 704 9.41 -22.44 13.61
CA HIS A 704 9.07 -23.79 14.06
C HIS A 704 10.04 -24.80 13.45
N GLN A 705 10.90 -25.41 14.26
CA GLN A 705 11.84 -26.43 13.80
C GLN A 705 11.25 -27.83 13.97
N SER A 706 11.05 -28.52 12.85
CA SER A 706 10.68 -29.94 12.79
C SER A 706 11.88 -30.82 13.14
N GLY A 707 12.09 -31.12 14.42
CA GLY A 707 13.15 -32.01 14.88
C GLY A 707 12.70 -33.48 14.92
N ILE A 708 13.43 -34.37 14.23
CA ILE A 708 13.32 -35.82 14.48
C ILE A 708 14.07 -36.12 15.78
N GLY A 709 13.34 -36.25 16.89
CA GLY A 709 13.93 -36.70 18.14
C GLY A 709 14.35 -38.17 18.09
N LEU A 710 15.50 -38.51 18.66
CA LEU A 710 16.03 -39.88 18.80
C LEU A 710 15.12 -40.86 19.59
N ARG A 711 13.92 -40.42 20.01
CA ARG A 711 12.87 -41.22 20.66
C ARG A 711 11.47 -40.96 20.08
N GLY A 712 11.36 -40.79 18.76
CA GLY A 712 10.11 -41.02 18.01
C GLY A 712 8.95 -40.03 18.22
N GLY A 713 9.11 -38.97 19.02
CA GLY A 713 8.11 -37.91 19.20
C GLY A 713 8.51 -36.62 18.49
N SER A 714 7.75 -36.20 17.47
CA SER A 714 7.92 -34.89 16.83
C SER A 714 7.16 -33.80 17.60
N GLN A 715 7.79 -33.23 18.62
CA GLN A 715 7.36 -31.95 19.20
C GLN A 715 8.04 -30.82 18.39
N PRO A 716 7.30 -29.98 17.65
CA PRO A 716 7.89 -28.89 16.88
C PRO A 716 8.52 -27.87 17.84
N LYS A 717 9.84 -27.68 17.76
CA LYS A 717 10.56 -26.77 18.64
C LYS A 717 10.37 -25.34 18.15
N ARG A 718 9.60 -24.54 18.91
CA ARG A 718 9.43 -23.09 18.67
C ARG A 718 10.69 -22.36 19.12
N ILE A 719 11.34 -21.63 18.21
CA ILE A 719 12.56 -20.85 18.45
C ILE A 719 12.26 -19.40 18.12
N ARG A 720 12.50 -18.46 19.04
CA ARG A 720 12.38 -17.02 18.74
C ARG A 720 13.56 -16.60 17.87
N VAL A 721 13.28 -16.01 16.71
CA VAL A 721 14.29 -15.59 15.72
C VAL A 721 14.42 -14.07 15.61
N GLY A 722 13.44 -13.32 16.11
CA GLY A 722 13.47 -11.86 16.16
C GLY A 722 12.47 -11.32 17.18
N MET A 723 12.68 -10.07 17.58
CA MET A 723 11.79 -9.30 18.44
C MET A 723 11.97 -7.83 18.07
N SER A 724 10.89 -7.07 17.85
CA SER A 724 10.95 -5.60 17.91
C SER A 724 10.94 -5.17 19.37
N ASP A 725 11.45 -3.98 19.69
CA ASP A 725 11.28 -3.48 21.05
C ASP A 725 9.81 -3.10 21.30
N LEU A 726 9.53 -2.64 22.53
CA LEU A 726 8.26 -2.01 22.86
C LEU A 726 8.17 -0.67 22.14
N HIS A 727 7.10 -0.46 21.38
CA HIS A 727 6.77 0.82 20.76
C HIS A 727 5.66 1.48 21.55
N SER A 728 5.67 2.80 21.56
CA SER A 728 4.89 3.56 22.52
C SER A 728 4.40 4.87 21.90
N SER A 729 3.09 5.01 21.70
CA SER A 729 2.50 6.27 21.23
C SER A 729 2.39 7.36 22.30
N ILE A 730 3.32 7.41 23.28
CA ILE A 730 3.32 8.41 24.36
C ILE A 730 3.29 9.83 23.82
N GLN A 731 4.21 10.14 22.90
CA GLN A 731 4.61 11.52 22.66
C GLN A 731 3.44 12.33 22.08
N ASP A 732 2.46 11.63 21.50
CA ASP A 732 1.23 12.13 20.92
C ASP A 732 -0.03 11.82 21.76
N GLY A 733 0.10 11.21 22.94
CA GLY A 733 -1.01 10.78 23.79
C GLY A 733 -1.84 11.94 24.36
N CYS A 734 -3.17 11.85 24.27
CA CYS A 734 -4.08 12.85 24.85
C CYS A 734 -3.92 12.94 26.37
N LEU A 735 -3.73 14.15 26.90
CA LEU A 735 -3.90 14.44 28.33
C LEU A 735 -5.39 14.39 28.69
N MET A 736 -5.76 13.57 29.68
CA MET A 736 -7.13 13.47 30.21
C MET A 736 -7.53 14.61 31.14
#